data_AF-A0A8J4YCK9-F1
#
_entry.id   AF-A0A8J4YCK9-F1
#
_cell.length_a   1.000
_cell.length_b   1.000
_cell.length_c   1.000
_cell.angle_alpha   90.00
_cell.angle_beta   90.00
_cell.angle_gamma   90.00
#
_symmetry.space_group_name_H-M   'P 1'
#
loop_
_entity.id
_entity.type
_entity.pdbx_description
1 polymer ?
#
loop_
_entity_poly.entity_id
_entity_poly.type
_entity_poly.pdbx_seq_one_letter_code
_entity_poly.pdbx_strand_id
1 'polypeptide(L)'
;MMMFIRAEREGDWPLHLEAFTLMMPYFYAAGHVHYAQYGLFYLRSMEALPTKVLDLFMKGEHVLRHIPGIWNGICKLESNLSEMVDGDGGNVQIIHKEAAQARISSDRKDREGIRHKLELGINPLDPVSHPEGIVNIVSGRVGPATVNVQDSLEVGREQMAEFETTWPEHFHDTINKKITTMAVTKKSVKVGETKVFDTSLIYSGVVGLQASSRQVDIKEVLAYELAPIPTSMFTDAGEMRCSTGKSVLKTQLKVEVSSRNAPNTDITIIDGSALLWVIHWPVGGTVKTYVSNFRQHIERKLQKGDVYLVFDRYYEYSTKGVTRSARNTEASRVHQVKATMELPSQKVILTVTENKKQLIDIICTELKGDVSFHRNHIQNHKLIITSQDKTPIEISNGGLIINRGDMNTTYEEADIIIAQQMLMAAKEKPTSITVLSDDTDVFVLLLHYYLEDGLKFMVINMATRAASNLWLIDKAPIDEITGARLPSKEQVLLRYYHHHREMGKTASGSRKAVVEEVLPFWSRAGIPTTTVIHAGTKLSKLVKAYNDLKKNKNKDRPKHRMDEEIFKGDLQEIFDLAHSFSLQRPDVKDKDKEFLRSQREDRGESSMAGIDLVTAKKVEKQVERGTRLKRLREREDSDIARLTKRAEIPSQSSSSSSSPVSTTSSPARGSRSQRKKLKQSPSISVKDLNLISTWDREKLSVRQAMSTFAATAQVLGMDIGSMAVSKSTVHRARIAGREQAAEKIVELRNQEIPERLVLHWDGKLLLSLSGDTEDRIAVLLTEEDDAKFLLGVPASSDSTGRNMAAVVLKEVDKAGVRDKIIAFCFDTTALNTGMVQGACIRIEQELGRSLLWLACRHHVHEVILKDVFEASLGSSSGPDIGIFKRLCDRWSFVDSSQRETVETSEDLVEFFATNDTASKLKDDALAFLKEALMSKNHPREDYEELLRLSYLFLGGEGPAKPFRHPGALHQARWMAKAIYCLKLQMLKSQLSLTGREKAGVERVALFAALVYCKQWHEAPISVKAPLNDVFFLEILKTYPDQTVAKAAEQALQRHLWYISEENAGLAFFDSRIDVEEKKQMVKALDKPASKKELKRLEGKKMTMSSSLSSFVTSKTRSFFQKLDADEGFLAKDPALWEEDDRFKDARKRALGLRVVNDAAERGIALVQRYLGSTKSAAQEKYLLQLVHHHRKLVGREKKEDLQKKAF
;
A
#
# COMPACT_ATOMS: atom_id res chain seq x y z
N MET A 1 -19.49 24.62 -24.41
CA MET A 1 -19.22 23.26 -23.88
C MET A 1 -20.41 22.31 -23.98
N MET A 2 -21.55 22.55 -23.30
CA MET A 2 -22.71 21.63 -23.40
C MET A 2 -23.27 21.51 -24.83
N MET A 3 -23.28 22.61 -25.59
CA MET A 3 -23.62 22.60 -27.02
C MET A 3 -22.65 21.76 -27.85
N PHE A 4 -21.34 21.87 -27.58
CA PHE A 4 -20.30 21.10 -28.26
C PHE A 4 -20.46 19.58 -28.01
N ILE A 5 -20.69 19.19 -26.74
CA ILE A 5 -20.95 17.78 -26.39
C ILE A 5 -22.21 17.26 -27.09
N ARG A 6 -23.24 18.11 -27.21
CA ARG A 6 -24.47 17.76 -27.94
C ARG A 6 -24.19 17.57 -29.42
N ALA A 7 -23.46 18.49 -30.05
CA ALA A 7 -23.06 18.41 -31.45
C ALA A 7 -22.31 17.11 -31.76
N GLU A 8 -21.32 16.77 -30.95
CA GLU A 8 -20.54 15.52 -31.05
C GLU A 8 -21.38 14.25 -30.83
N ARG A 9 -22.43 14.31 -30.01
CA ARG A 9 -23.34 13.17 -29.79
C ARG A 9 -24.33 12.98 -30.92
N GLU A 10 -24.86 14.08 -31.44
CA GLU A 10 -25.89 14.08 -32.49
C GLU A 10 -25.26 13.94 -33.88
N GLY A 11 -23.96 14.23 -34.02
CA GLY A 11 -23.31 14.36 -35.32
C GLY A 11 -23.77 15.61 -36.05
N ASP A 12 -24.08 16.67 -35.31
CA ASP A 12 -24.60 17.93 -35.85
C ASP A 12 -23.43 18.87 -36.17
N TRP A 13 -23.07 18.93 -37.45
CA TRP A 13 -21.92 19.71 -37.92
C TRP A 13 -22.11 21.23 -37.79
N PRO A 14 -23.27 21.83 -38.17
CA PRO A 14 -23.53 23.23 -37.89
C PRO A 14 -23.41 23.59 -36.41
N LEU A 15 -23.99 22.77 -35.52
CA LEU A 15 -23.92 23.00 -34.08
C LEU A 15 -22.50 22.83 -33.53
N HIS A 16 -21.71 21.94 -34.13
CA HIS A 16 -20.30 21.74 -33.77
C HIS A 16 -19.48 23.00 -34.06
N LEU A 17 -19.60 23.54 -35.27
CA LEU A 17 -18.89 24.76 -35.66
C LEU A 17 -19.34 25.95 -34.83
N GLU A 18 -20.65 26.14 -34.64
CA GLU A 18 -21.17 27.22 -33.80
C GLU A 18 -20.66 27.12 -32.34
N ALA A 19 -20.70 25.91 -31.77
CA ALA A 19 -20.22 25.70 -30.41
C ALA A 19 -18.70 25.93 -30.27
N PHE A 20 -17.92 25.57 -31.29
CA PHE A 20 -16.48 25.80 -31.33
C PHE A 20 -16.17 27.29 -31.47
N THR A 21 -16.86 28.01 -32.36
CA THR A 21 -16.77 29.47 -32.53
C THR A 21 -17.06 30.21 -31.22
N LEU A 22 -18.10 29.81 -30.49
CA LEU A 22 -18.44 30.41 -29.19
C LEU A 22 -17.38 30.15 -28.11
N MET A 23 -16.56 29.10 -28.25
CA MET A 23 -15.49 28.76 -27.31
C MET A 23 -14.18 29.51 -27.59
N MET A 24 -13.91 29.85 -28.85
CA MET A 24 -12.63 30.44 -29.27
C MET A 24 -12.23 31.71 -28.51
N PRO A 25 -13.09 32.72 -28.31
CA PRO A 25 -12.72 33.93 -27.57
C PRO A 25 -12.18 33.65 -26.16
N TYR A 26 -12.69 32.62 -25.48
CA TYR A 26 -12.23 32.25 -24.13
C TYR A 26 -10.82 31.65 -24.13
N PHE A 27 -10.40 30.97 -25.20
CA PHE A 27 -9.02 30.46 -25.32
C PHE A 27 -8.01 31.59 -25.50
N TYR A 28 -8.38 32.63 -26.27
CA TYR A 28 -7.59 33.85 -26.41
C TYR A 28 -7.50 34.62 -25.08
N ALA A 29 -8.64 34.87 -24.44
CA ALA A 29 -8.72 35.57 -23.17
C ALA A 29 -7.93 34.88 -22.04
N ALA A 30 -7.90 33.54 -22.04
CA ALA A 30 -7.18 32.74 -21.05
C ALA A 30 -5.66 32.63 -21.31
N GLY A 31 -5.18 33.02 -22.50
CA GLY A 31 -3.76 32.90 -22.90
C GLY A 31 -3.34 31.48 -23.25
N HIS A 32 -4.26 30.62 -23.71
CA HIS A 32 -3.94 29.25 -24.14
C HIS A 32 -3.45 29.24 -25.60
N VAL A 33 -2.22 29.71 -25.79
CA VAL A 33 -1.60 30.00 -27.11
C VAL A 33 -1.86 28.93 -28.17
N HIS A 34 -1.56 27.66 -27.90
CA HIS A 34 -1.74 26.59 -28.89
C HIS A 34 -3.21 26.32 -29.25
N TYR A 35 -4.12 26.33 -28.27
CA TYR A 35 -5.54 26.10 -28.53
C TYR A 35 -6.17 27.28 -29.27
N ALA A 36 -5.75 28.51 -28.96
CA ALA A 36 -6.18 29.71 -29.65
C ALA A 36 -5.71 29.71 -31.13
N GLN A 37 -4.41 29.51 -31.35
CA GLN A 37 -3.80 29.51 -32.70
C GLN A 37 -4.39 28.41 -33.60
N TYR A 38 -4.26 27.15 -33.19
CA TYR A 38 -4.68 26.02 -34.02
C TYR A 38 -6.20 25.86 -34.04
N GLY A 39 -6.90 26.33 -33.00
CA GLY A 39 -8.36 26.35 -32.98
C GLY A 39 -8.95 27.33 -34.00
N LEU A 40 -8.39 28.53 -34.12
CA LEU A 40 -8.84 29.48 -35.16
C LEU A 40 -8.51 28.96 -36.56
N PHE A 41 -7.32 28.37 -36.73
CA PHE A 41 -6.93 27.76 -38.00
C PHE A 41 -7.86 26.62 -38.39
N TYR A 42 -8.21 25.76 -37.43
CA TYR A 42 -9.21 24.72 -37.61
C TYR A 42 -10.55 25.31 -38.04
N LEU A 43 -11.06 26.33 -37.34
CA LEU A 43 -12.34 26.94 -37.66
C LEU A 43 -12.38 27.50 -39.10
N ARG A 44 -11.37 28.28 -39.50
CA ARG A 44 -11.28 28.82 -40.88
C ARG A 44 -11.11 27.73 -41.94
N SER A 45 -10.35 26.68 -41.64
CA SER A 45 -10.19 25.52 -42.52
C SER A 45 -11.50 24.74 -42.68
N MET A 46 -12.29 24.65 -41.62
CA MET A 46 -13.58 23.97 -41.61
C MET A 46 -14.68 24.78 -42.32
N GLU A 47 -14.61 26.12 -42.29
CA GLU A 47 -15.50 27.01 -43.05
C GLU A 47 -15.25 26.94 -44.57
N ALA A 48 -14.02 26.61 -44.99
CA ALA A 48 -13.60 26.54 -46.39
C ALA A 48 -13.54 25.11 -46.95
N LEU A 49 -14.32 24.17 -46.39
CA LEU A 49 -14.29 22.77 -46.84
C LEU A 49 -14.80 22.60 -48.28
N PRO A 50 -14.19 21.70 -49.08
CA PRO A 50 -14.74 21.33 -50.39
C PRO A 50 -16.17 20.78 -50.26
N THR A 51 -17.06 21.13 -51.19
CA THR A 51 -18.49 20.73 -51.18
C THR A 51 -18.70 19.24 -50.94
N LYS A 52 -17.88 18.39 -51.57
CA LYS A 52 -17.95 16.93 -51.40
C LYS A 52 -17.67 16.46 -49.96
N VAL A 53 -16.81 17.16 -49.22
CA VAL A 53 -16.47 16.83 -47.82
C VAL A 53 -17.51 17.42 -46.88
N LEU A 54 -17.98 18.63 -47.17
CA LEU A 54 -19.05 19.28 -46.42
C LEU A 54 -20.33 18.42 -46.41
N ASP A 55 -20.70 17.83 -47.54
CA ASP A 55 -21.86 16.93 -47.66
C ASP A 55 -21.77 15.70 -46.74
N LEU A 56 -20.55 15.17 -46.51
CA LEU A 56 -20.33 14.04 -45.60
C LEU A 56 -20.41 14.50 -44.13
N PHE A 57 -19.89 15.67 -43.83
CA PHE A 57 -19.91 16.23 -42.48
C PHE A 57 -21.33 16.60 -42.06
N MET A 58 -22.14 17.13 -42.98
CA MET A 58 -23.57 17.41 -42.79
C MET A 58 -24.41 16.14 -42.56
N LYS A 59 -23.93 14.97 -43.02
CA LYS A 59 -24.53 13.66 -42.70
C LYS A 59 -24.09 13.12 -41.33
N GLY A 60 -23.27 13.87 -40.60
CA GLY A 60 -22.75 13.48 -39.28
C GLY A 60 -21.59 12.50 -39.33
N GLU A 61 -20.94 12.31 -40.49
CA GLU A 61 -19.82 11.37 -40.66
C GLU A 61 -18.49 11.87 -40.07
N HIS A 62 -18.45 13.13 -39.60
CA HIS A 62 -17.31 13.66 -38.85
C HIS A 62 -17.19 13.04 -37.44
N VAL A 63 -18.28 12.42 -36.94
CA VAL A 63 -18.29 11.68 -35.68
C VAL A 63 -18.05 10.20 -35.95
N LEU A 64 -16.95 9.65 -35.42
CA LEU A 64 -16.58 8.24 -35.60
C LEU A 64 -17.60 7.31 -34.93
N ARG A 65 -18.47 6.69 -35.75
CA ARG A 65 -19.35 5.60 -35.32
C ARG A 65 -18.68 4.27 -35.67
N HIS A 66 -18.59 3.37 -34.70
CA HIS A 66 -17.97 2.05 -34.90
C HIS A 66 -18.86 1.22 -35.84
N ILE A 67 -18.37 0.91 -37.05
CA ILE A 67 -19.08 0.08 -38.04
C ILE A 67 -18.32 -1.24 -38.16
N PRO A 68 -18.98 -2.41 -37.99
CA PRO A 68 -18.34 -3.71 -38.16
C PRO A 68 -17.79 -3.89 -39.58
N GLY A 69 -16.53 -4.29 -39.71
CA GLY A 69 -15.92 -4.67 -40.99
C GLY A 69 -15.38 -3.53 -41.86
N ILE A 70 -15.50 -2.27 -41.44
CA ILE A 70 -14.89 -1.13 -42.14
C ILE A 70 -13.91 -0.44 -41.19
N TRP A 71 -12.65 -0.34 -41.61
CA TRP A 71 -11.59 0.29 -40.83
C TRP A 71 -11.82 1.80 -40.74
N ASN A 72 -12.39 2.26 -39.62
CA ASN A 72 -12.64 3.68 -39.37
C ASN A 72 -11.86 4.18 -38.14
N GLY A 73 -10.66 4.76 -38.35
CA GLY A 73 -10.07 5.81 -37.48
C GLY A 73 -9.12 5.42 -36.33
N ILE A 74 -8.05 6.20 -36.20
CA ILE A 74 -6.76 5.95 -35.50
C ILE A 74 -6.79 6.38 -34.01
N CYS A 75 -7.48 5.63 -33.14
CA CYS A 75 -7.29 5.80 -31.71
C CYS A 75 -7.53 4.48 -30.95
N LYS A 76 -6.43 3.75 -30.70
CA LYS A 76 -6.31 2.41 -30.09
C LYS A 76 -6.27 1.24 -31.08
N LEU A 77 -5.18 1.17 -31.84
CA LEU A 77 -4.88 0.03 -32.69
C LEU A 77 -4.67 -1.28 -31.89
N GLU A 78 -4.04 -1.21 -30.71
CA GLU A 78 -3.69 -2.42 -29.93
C GLU A 78 -4.88 -3.08 -29.22
N SER A 79 -5.88 -2.30 -28.78
CA SER A 79 -7.06 -2.83 -28.08
C SER A 79 -8.00 -3.55 -29.03
N ASN A 80 -8.22 -2.94 -30.20
CA ASN A 80 -9.24 -3.39 -31.15
C ASN A 80 -8.77 -4.60 -31.96
N LEU A 81 -7.45 -4.78 -32.17
CA LEU A 81 -6.91 -6.00 -32.78
C LEU A 81 -7.14 -7.23 -31.89
N SER A 82 -7.11 -7.06 -30.56
CA SER A 82 -7.32 -8.17 -29.63
C SER A 82 -8.78 -8.64 -29.64
N GLU A 83 -9.73 -7.71 -29.73
CA GLU A 83 -11.18 -8.02 -29.79
C GLU A 83 -11.63 -8.60 -31.14
N MET A 84 -10.88 -8.37 -32.22
CA MET A 84 -11.16 -8.98 -33.53
C MET A 84 -10.58 -10.39 -33.70
N VAL A 85 -9.57 -10.77 -32.92
CA VAL A 85 -8.91 -12.09 -33.00
C VAL A 85 -9.67 -13.15 -32.20
N ASP A 86 -10.37 -12.75 -31.14
CA ASP A 86 -11.19 -13.65 -30.34
C ASP A 86 -12.61 -13.72 -30.93
N GLY A 87 -12.76 -14.60 -31.94
CA GLY A 87 -14.06 -14.89 -32.53
C GLY A 87 -15.04 -15.48 -31.51
N ASP A 88 -15.97 -14.67 -31.04
CA ASP A 88 -17.29 -15.14 -30.64
C ASP A 88 -18.36 -14.07 -30.97
N GLY A 89 -19.37 -14.48 -31.72
CA GLY A 89 -20.45 -13.61 -32.16
C GLY A 89 -21.33 -13.22 -30.97
N GLY A 90 -21.27 -11.97 -30.54
CA GLY A 90 -22.15 -11.44 -29.51
C GLY A 90 -22.26 -9.92 -29.52
N ASN A 91 -23.29 -9.40 -30.20
CA ASN A 91 -23.82 -8.02 -30.15
C ASN A 91 -22.91 -6.93 -29.56
N VAL A 92 -22.10 -6.30 -30.41
CA VAL A 92 -21.26 -5.17 -30.04
C VAL A 92 -21.95 -3.83 -30.38
N GLN A 93 -21.99 -2.92 -29.40
CA GLN A 93 -22.76 -1.68 -29.41
C GLN A 93 -22.23 -0.63 -30.41
N ILE A 94 -23.15 -0.08 -31.22
CA ILE A 94 -22.95 1.04 -32.14
C ILE A 94 -23.11 2.38 -31.38
N ILE A 95 -22.33 2.64 -30.34
CA ILE A 95 -22.52 3.85 -29.52
C ILE A 95 -21.21 4.62 -29.34
N HIS A 96 -21.22 5.90 -29.71
CA HIS A 96 -20.10 6.84 -29.58
C HIS A 96 -19.59 6.90 -28.13
N LYS A 97 -18.29 7.13 -27.92
CA LYS A 97 -17.66 7.17 -26.59
C LYS A 97 -18.36 8.16 -25.63
N GLU A 98 -18.79 9.31 -26.14
CA GLU A 98 -19.51 10.31 -25.35
C GLU A 98 -20.97 9.94 -25.08
N ALA A 99 -21.53 8.97 -25.81
CA ALA A 99 -22.87 8.40 -25.59
C ALA A 99 -22.84 7.10 -24.76
N ALA A 100 -21.65 6.65 -24.33
CA ALA A 100 -21.53 5.49 -23.45
C ALA A 100 -22.15 5.77 -22.07
N GLN A 101 -22.83 4.78 -21.50
CA GLN A 101 -23.54 4.90 -20.23
C GLN A 101 -22.64 5.37 -19.08
N ALA A 102 -21.37 4.94 -19.07
CA ALA A 102 -20.38 5.40 -18.10
C ALA A 102 -20.11 6.90 -18.20
N ARG A 103 -19.99 7.44 -19.42
CA ARG A 103 -19.76 8.88 -19.65
C ARG A 103 -20.98 9.72 -19.30
N ILE A 104 -22.17 9.26 -19.69
CA ILE A 104 -23.46 9.89 -19.32
C ILE A 104 -23.62 9.95 -17.79
N SER A 105 -23.23 8.89 -17.08
CA SER A 105 -23.28 8.86 -15.60
C SER A 105 -22.30 9.83 -14.95
N SER A 106 -21.09 10.00 -15.52
CA SER A 106 -20.11 10.99 -15.06
C SER A 106 -20.62 12.42 -15.28
N ASP A 107 -21.12 12.73 -16.48
CA ASP A 107 -21.67 14.05 -16.78
C ASP A 107 -22.88 14.37 -15.90
N ARG A 108 -23.72 13.37 -15.59
CA ARG A 108 -24.84 13.53 -14.65
C ARG A 108 -24.34 13.90 -13.26
N LYS A 109 -23.34 13.19 -12.76
CA LYS A 109 -22.71 13.47 -11.46
C LYS A 109 -22.07 14.86 -11.41
N ASP A 110 -21.44 15.29 -12.50
CA ASP A 110 -20.84 16.63 -12.59
C ASP A 110 -21.91 17.72 -12.62
N ARG A 111 -23.03 17.50 -13.35
CA ARG A 111 -24.20 18.40 -13.34
C ARG A 111 -24.86 18.49 -11.96
N GLU A 112 -25.01 17.35 -11.28
CA GLU A 112 -25.50 17.30 -9.89
C GLU A 112 -24.53 18.02 -8.95
N GLY A 113 -23.23 17.89 -9.15
CA GLY A 113 -22.20 18.61 -8.40
C GLY A 113 -22.23 20.13 -8.63
N ILE A 114 -22.48 20.58 -9.86
CA ILE A 114 -22.67 22.00 -10.17
C ILE A 114 -23.97 22.51 -9.54
N ARG A 115 -25.08 21.77 -9.70
CA ARG A 115 -26.37 22.10 -9.07
C ARG A 115 -26.23 22.23 -7.56
N HIS A 116 -25.63 21.23 -6.90
CA HIS A 116 -25.38 21.25 -5.47
C HIS A 116 -24.51 22.44 -5.04
N LYS A 117 -23.48 22.78 -5.81
CA LYS A 117 -22.63 23.96 -5.53
C LYS A 117 -23.36 25.29 -5.75
N LEU A 118 -24.28 25.38 -6.71
CA LEU A 118 -25.14 26.55 -6.92
C LEU A 118 -26.22 26.66 -5.84
N GLU A 119 -26.72 25.53 -5.32
CA GLU A 119 -27.62 25.47 -4.15
C GLU A 119 -26.91 25.87 -2.85
N LEU A 120 -25.61 25.56 -2.70
CA LEU A 120 -24.78 25.91 -1.54
C LEU A 120 -24.11 27.30 -1.62
N GLY A 121 -23.91 27.83 -2.82
CA GLY A 121 -23.21 29.08 -3.11
C GLY A 121 -24.11 30.32 -3.10
N ILE A 122 -23.56 31.47 -3.50
CA ILE A 122 -24.34 32.70 -3.72
C ILE A 122 -25.17 32.51 -4.99
N ASN A 123 -26.50 32.71 -4.90
CA ASN A 123 -27.40 32.55 -6.04
C ASN A 123 -27.07 33.61 -7.10
N PRO A 124 -26.51 33.23 -8.26
CA PRO A 124 -26.07 34.21 -9.27
C PRO A 124 -27.22 34.97 -9.93
N LEU A 125 -28.47 34.55 -9.70
CA LEU A 125 -29.68 35.13 -10.29
C LEU A 125 -30.44 36.07 -9.32
N ASP A 126 -29.93 36.30 -8.11
CA ASP A 126 -30.54 37.19 -7.12
C ASP A 126 -29.62 38.41 -6.83
N PRO A 127 -29.73 39.49 -7.62
CA PRO A 127 -28.83 40.64 -7.57
C PRO A 127 -28.93 41.46 -6.28
N VAL A 128 -30.02 41.33 -5.51
CA VAL A 128 -30.22 42.08 -4.24
C VAL A 128 -29.36 41.50 -3.11
N SER A 129 -28.95 40.24 -3.25
CA SER A 129 -28.16 39.50 -2.25
C SER A 129 -26.63 39.63 -2.44
N HIS A 130 -26.17 40.34 -3.48
CA HIS A 130 -24.75 40.38 -3.86
C HIS A 130 -24.04 41.62 -3.31
N PRO A 131 -22.82 41.48 -2.74
CA PRO A 131 -21.94 42.60 -2.47
C PRO A 131 -21.53 43.34 -3.75
N GLU A 132 -21.25 44.64 -3.68
CA GLU A 132 -20.74 45.41 -4.82
C GLU A 132 -19.38 44.88 -5.31
N GLY A 133 -19.25 44.62 -6.62
CA GLY A 133 -18.03 44.11 -7.27
C GLY A 133 -18.13 42.67 -7.76
N ILE A 134 -17.03 42.11 -8.29
CA ILE A 134 -17.00 40.75 -8.84
C ILE A 134 -16.90 39.74 -7.69
N VAL A 135 -17.92 38.91 -7.53
CA VAL A 135 -17.99 37.96 -6.41
C VAL A 135 -17.76 36.54 -6.88
N ASN A 136 -16.92 35.80 -6.14
CA ASN A 136 -16.80 34.37 -6.33
C ASN A 136 -18.06 33.66 -5.78
N ILE A 137 -18.89 33.12 -6.66
CA ILE A 137 -20.17 32.48 -6.31
C ILE A 137 -20.04 31.26 -5.37
N VAL A 138 -18.86 30.63 -5.30
CA VAL A 138 -18.62 29.46 -4.42
C VAL A 138 -18.05 29.89 -3.07
N SER A 139 -17.17 30.89 -3.03
CA SER A 139 -16.45 31.30 -1.82
C SER A 139 -16.93 32.61 -1.20
N GLY A 140 -17.83 33.35 -1.86
CA GLY A 140 -18.34 34.65 -1.44
C GLY A 140 -17.33 35.78 -1.37
N ARG A 141 -16.12 35.59 -1.92
CA ARG A 141 -15.05 36.60 -1.89
C ARG A 141 -15.28 37.63 -3.00
N VAL A 142 -15.28 38.90 -2.64
CA VAL A 142 -15.28 40.02 -3.59
C VAL A 142 -13.85 40.20 -4.12
N GLY A 143 -13.69 40.19 -5.43
CA GLY A 143 -12.42 40.44 -6.09
C GLY A 143 -12.05 41.93 -6.03
N PRO A 144 -10.74 42.26 -5.95
CA PRO A 144 -10.29 43.65 -6.05
C PRO A 144 -10.65 44.22 -7.43
N ALA A 145 -10.77 45.55 -7.54
CA ALA A 145 -11.16 46.26 -8.77
C ALA A 145 -10.27 46.00 -9.99
N THR A 146 -9.10 45.38 -9.79
CA THR A 146 -8.18 44.97 -10.86
C THR A 146 -8.55 43.64 -11.53
N VAL A 147 -9.53 42.90 -10.99
CA VAL A 147 -10.07 41.67 -11.60
C VAL A 147 -11.03 42.07 -12.72
N ASN A 148 -10.82 41.53 -13.93
CA ASN A 148 -11.61 41.86 -15.14
C ASN A 148 -12.14 40.60 -15.85
N VAL A 149 -12.52 39.57 -15.08
CA VAL A 149 -12.95 38.28 -15.63
C VAL A 149 -14.30 38.37 -16.36
N GLN A 150 -15.15 39.33 -15.98
CA GLN A 150 -16.42 39.63 -16.64
C GLN A 150 -16.23 40.05 -18.11
N ASP A 151 -15.09 40.68 -18.43
CA ASP A 151 -14.79 41.19 -19.77
C ASP A 151 -14.13 40.14 -20.68
N SER A 152 -14.03 38.88 -20.21
CA SER A 152 -13.31 37.80 -20.92
C SER A 152 -13.80 37.56 -22.35
N LEU A 153 -15.09 37.74 -22.61
CA LEU A 153 -15.64 37.52 -23.95
C LEU A 153 -15.21 38.63 -24.93
N GLU A 154 -15.27 39.89 -24.48
CA GLU A 154 -14.95 41.06 -25.29
C GLU A 154 -13.45 41.12 -25.57
N VAL A 155 -12.64 41.02 -24.51
CA VAL A 155 -11.17 40.95 -24.61
C VAL A 155 -10.74 39.78 -25.51
N GLY A 156 -11.38 38.62 -25.37
CA GLY A 156 -11.09 37.45 -26.19
C GLY A 156 -11.40 37.64 -27.68
N ARG A 157 -12.51 38.32 -28.00
CA ARG A 157 -12.90 38.64 -29.38
C ARG A 157 -11.96 39.65 -30.02
N GLU A 158 -11.58 40.69 -29.29
CA GLU A 158 -10.59 41.67 -29.74
C GLU A 158 -9.24 41.02 -30.02
N GLN A 159 -8.75 40.17 -29.10
CA GLN A 159 -7.48 39.43 -29.30
C GLN A 159 -7.54 38.47 -30.47
N MET A 160 -8.68 37.82 -30.69
CA MET A 160 -8.88 36.92 -31.83
C MET A 160 -8.89 37.68 -33.16
N ALA A 161 -9.58 38.83 -33.23
CA ALA A 161 -9.63 39.67 -34.43
C ALA A 161 -8.26 40.32 -34.74
N GLU A 162 -7.57 40.84 -33.71
CA GLU A 162 -6.21 41.37 -33.82
C GLU A 162 -5.25 40.30 -34.38
N PHE A 163 -5.30 39.09 -33.83
CA PHE A 163 -4.47 37.98 -34.29
C PHE A 163 -4.82 37.49 -35.71
N GLU A 164 -6.09 37.54 -36.10
CA GLU A 164 -6.51 37.17 -37.45
C GLU A 164 -6.01 38.17 -38.51
N THR A 165 -5.92 39.46 -38.18
CA THR A 165 -5.41 40.48 -39.11
C THR A 165 -3.90 40.39 -39.38
N THR A 166 -3.15 39.71 -38.51
CA THR A 166 -1.69 39.57 -38.62
C THR A 166 -1.24 38.27 -39.29
N TRP A 167 -2.18 37.47 -39.79
CA TRP A 167 -1.87 36.23 -40.53
C TRP A 167 -1.43 36.51 -41.97
N PRO A 168 -0.45 35.73 -42.51
CA PRO A 168 0.19 34.54 -41.93
C PRO A 168 1.51 34.81 -41.17
N GLU A 169 2.08 36.02 -41.27
CA GLU A 169 3.46 36.31 -40.82
C GLU A 169 3.67 36.12 -39.31
N HIS A 170 2.66 36.42 -38.50
CA HIS A 170 2.73 36.39 -37.03
C HIS A 170 2.01 35.20 -36.39
N PHE A 171 1.77 34.12 -37.16
CA PHE A 171 1.00 32.95 -36.68
C PHE A 171 1.60 32.30 -35.41
N HIS A 172 2.93 32.33 -35.26
CA HIS A 172 3.64 31.74 -34.12
C HIS A 172 3.86 32.69 -32.94
N ASP A 173 3.36 33.92 -33.00
CA ASP A 173 3.58 34.92 -31.97
C ASP A 173 2.89 34.55 -30.65
N THR A 174 3.47 35.00 -29.55
CA THR A 174 3.00 34.66 -28.20
C THR A 174 1.76 35.48 -27.86
N ILE A 175 0.64 34.82 -27.62
CA ILE A 175 -0.61 35.46 -27.18
C ILE A 175 -0.56 35.69 -25.68
N ASN A 176 -0.42 36.95 -25.27
CA ASN A 176 -0.38 37.34 -23.86
C ASN A 176 -1.76 37.27 -23.20
N LYS A 177 -1.80 36.80 -21.95
CA LYS A 177 -3.02 36.77 -21.15
C LYS A 177 -3.40 38.18 -20.66
N LYS A 178 -4.48 38.75 -21.20
CA LYS A 178 -5.02 40.06 -20.79
C LYS A 178 -6.02 39.96 -19.61
N ILE A 179 -6.53 38.76 -19.29
CA ILE A 179 -7.47 38.57 -18.18
C ILE A 179 -6.78 38.34 -16.83
N THR A 180 -7.13 39.20 -15.89
CA THR A 180 -6.67 39.20 -14.51
C THR A 180 -7.69 38.48 -13.63
N THR A 181 -7.28 37.33 -13.08
CA THR A 181 -8.12 36.48 -12.23
C THR A 181 -7.89 36.75 -10.74
N MET A 182 -8.73 36.16 -9.90
CA MET A 182 -8.56 36.13 -8.43
C MET A 182 -7.22 35.52 -7.94
N ALA A 183 -6.34 35.04 -8.81
CA ALA A 183 -5.00 34.58 -8.45
C ALA A 183 -4.01 35.72 -8.10
N VAL A 184 -4.32 36.98 -8.43
CA VAL A 184 -3.44 38.13 -8.14
C VAL A 184 -3.27 38.39 -6.64
N THR A 185 -4.25 38.02 -5.81
CA THR A 185 -4.14 38.08 -4.34
C THR A 185 -3.12 37.11 -3.75
N LYS A 186 -2.56 36.17 -4.53
CA LYS A 186 -1.57 35.18 -4.05
C LYS A 186 -0.10 35.58 -4.21
N LYS A 187 0.23 36.74 -4.79
CA LYS A 187 1.61 36.98 -5.30
C LYS A 187 2.37 38.22 -4.84
N SER A 188 1.95 38.97 -3.82
CA SER A 188 2.89 39.90 -3.17
C SER A 188 2.36 40.42 -1.84
N VAL A 189 3.24 40.49 -0.85
CA VAL A 189 3.06 41.36 0.31
C VAL A 189 3.55 42.75 -0.11
N LYS A 190 2.74 43.79 0.16
CA LYS A 190 3.16 45.19 0.02
C LYS A 190 3.59 45.70 1.40
N VAL A 191 4.71 46.42 1.44
CA VAL A 191 5.07 47.26 2.58
C VAL A 191 5.06 48.70 2.05
N GLY A 192 4.03 49.47 2.39
CA GLY A 192 3.79 50.79 1.80
C GLY A 192 3.40 50.72 0.31
N GLU A 193 3.90 51.65 -0.51
CA GLU A 193 3.60 51.73 -1.95
C GLU A 193 4.48 50.82 -2.82
N THR A 194 5.54 50.23 -2.28
CA THR A 194 6.50 49.42 -3.03
C THR A 194 6.17 47.92 -2.94
N LYS A 195 6.19 47.21 -4.08
CA LYS A 195 6.02 45.75 -4.15
C LYS A 195 7.33 45.06 -3.74
N VAL A 196 7.28 44.21 -2.71
CA VAL A 196 8.48 43.59 -2.11
C VAL A 196 8.38 42.05 -2.19
N PHE A 197 8.99 41.52 -3.26
CA PHE A 197 9.52 40.17 -3.57
C PHE A 197 8.62 38.90 -3.63
N ASP A 198 8.97 38.03 -4.60
CA ASP A 198 8.44 36.67 -4.83
C ASP A 198 9.39 35.65 -4.15
N THR A 199 8.86 34.82 -3.27
CA THR A 199 9.60 33.83 -2.46
C THR A 199 10.30 32.77 -3.32
N SER A 200 9.78 32.48 -4.51
CA SER A 200 10.39 31.52 -5.44
C SER A 200 11.67 32.07 -6.09
N LEU A 201 11.71 33.39 -6.30
CA LEU A 201 12.85 34.10 -6.91
C LEU A 201 14.05 34.20 -5.97
N ILE A 202 13.83 34.32 -4.66
CA ILE A 202 14.90 34.33 -3.65
C ILE A 202 15.62 32.98 -3.62
N TYR A 203 14.86 31.88 -3.57
CA TYR A 203 15.45 30.53 -3.60
C TYR A 203 16.18 30.24 -4.92
N SER A 204 15.58 30.58 -6.07
CA SER A 204 16.25 30.41 -7.36
C SER A 204 17.48 31.33 -7.50
N GLY A 205 17.46 32.52 -6.89
CA GLY A 205 18.57 33.45 -6.88
C GLY A 205 19.75 32.96 -6.04
N VAL A 206 19.49 32.42 -4.84
CA VAL A 206 20.52 31.82 -3.98
C VAL A 206 21.15 30.59 -4.63
N VAL A 207 20.34 29.74 -5.28
CA VAL A 207 20.82 28.58 -6.04
C VAL A 207 21.59 29.00 -7.30
N GLY A 208 21.14 30.05 -7.99
CA GLY A 208 21.84 30.61 -9.16
C GLY A 208 23.17 31.28 -8.81
N LEU A 209 23.25 31.96 -7.66
CA LEU A 209 24.48 32.55 -7.13
C LEU A 209 25.49 31.47 -6.70
N GLN A 210 25.01 30.32 -6.21
CA GLN A 210 25.85 29.15 -5.93
C GLN A 210 26.45 28.54 -7.22
N ALA A 211 25.69 28.55 -8.33
CA ALA A 211 26.16 28.07 -9.62
C ALA A 211 27.20 29.00 -10.27
N SER A 212 27.27 30.27 -9.84
CA SER A 212 28.14 31.30 -10.39
C SER A 212 29.26 31.67 -9.42
N SER A 213 30.22 30.75 -9.23
CA SER A 213 31.60 30.90 -8.69
C SER A 213 31.89 31.80 -7.46
N ARG A 214 30.90 32.44 -6.84
CA ARG A 214 31.04 33.24 -5.62
C ARG A 214 30.90 32.32 -4.42
N GLN A 215 31.97 32.22 -3.63
CA GLN A 215 32.00 31.47 -2.37
C GLN A 215 31.08 32.18 -1.35
N VAL A 216 29.84 31.72 -1.25
CA VAL A 216 28.90 32.14 -0.18
C VAL A 216 28.82 31.01 0.85
N ASP A 217 29.02 31.32 2.13
CA ASP A 217 28.95 30.32 3.21
C ASP A 217 27.49 29.97 3.52
N ILE A 218 27.07 28.79 3.06
CA ILE A 218 25.72 28.24 3.25
C ILE A 218 25.40 28.05 4.74
N LYS A 219 26.39 27.80 5.60
CA LYS A 219 26.12 27.63 7.04
C LYS A 219 25.65 28.93 7.68
N GLU A 220 26.19 30.06 7.25
CA GLU A 220 25.78 31.38 7.73
C GLU A 220 24.41 31.77 7.18
N VAL A 221 24.18 31.54 5.88
CA VAL A 221 22.88 31.85 5.23
C VAL A 221 21.73 31.05 5.83
N LEU A 222 21.94 29.76 6.13
CA LEU A 222 20.94 28.90 6.76
C LEU A 222 20.76 29.16 8.26
N ALA A 223 21.59 30.00 8.88
CA ALA A 223 21.38 30.45 10.27
C ALA A 223 20.25 31.49 10.37
N TYR A 224 19.85 32.10 9.26
CA TYR A 224 18.77 33.07 9.18
C TYR A 224 17.54 32.47 8.48
N GLU A 225 16.33 32.85 8.89
CA GLU A 225 15.11 32.38 8.23
C GLU A 225 14.98 33.04 6.85
N LEU A 226 15.14 32.26 5.79
CA LEU A 226 15.08 32.69 4.38
C LEU A 226 13.63 32.90 3.91
N ALA A 227 12.81 33.53 4.75
CA ALA A 227 11.43 33.88 4.49
C ALA A 227 11.14 35.31 5.01
N PRO A 228 10.31 36.10 4.32
CA PRO A 228 10.00 37.47 4.73
C PRO A 228 9.15 37.55 6.02
N ILE A 229 8.59 36.42 6.45
CA ILE A 229 7.78 36.27 7.67
C ILE A 229 8.12 34.93 8.33
N PRO A 230 8.09 34.82 9.67
CA PRO A 230 8.33 33.55 10.35
C PRO A 230 7.28 32.52 9.96
N THR A 231 7.67 31.52 9.15
CA THR A 231 6.74 30.54 8.59
C THR A 231 6.17 29.60 9.65
N SER A 232 6.81 29.56 10.82
CA SER A 232 6.33 28.91 12.03
C SER A 232 5.06 29.55 12.60
N MET A 233 4.89 30.87 12.42
CA MET A 233 3.78 31.65 12.99
C MET A 233 2.81 32.16 11.93
N PHE A 234 3.24 32.33 10.68
CA PHE A 234 2.45 32.90 9.59
C PHE A 234 2.50 32.00 8.34
N THR A 235 1.43 32.04 7.56
CA THR A 235 1.35 31.41 6.24
C THR A 235 2.03 32.30 5.20
N ASP A 236 2.39 31.75 4.05
CA ASP A 236 3.05 32.49 2.96
C ASP A 236 2.21 33.68 2.42
N ALA A 237 0.93 33.77 2.81
CA ALA A 237 0.02 34.88 2.53
C ALA A 237 0.03 36.00 3.59
N GLY A 238 0.84 35.88 4.66
CA GLY A 238 0.90 36.82 5.78
C GLY A 238 -0.14 36.58 6.89
N GLU A 239 -0.99 35.56 6.76
CA GLU A 239 -2.01 35.23 7.77
C GLU A 239 -1.43 34.39 8.91
N MET A 240 -1.83 34.66 10.16
CA MET A 240 -1.36 33.90 11.34
C MET A 240 -1.82 32.43 11.30
N ARG A 241 -0.89 31.49 11.51
CA ARG A 241 -1.18 30.06 11.56
C ARG A 241 -1.92 29.72 12.86
N CYS A 242 -3.09 29.10 12.73
CA CYS A 242 -3.83 28.57 13.89
C CYS A 242 -3.21 27.25 14.38
N SER A 243 -2.93 27.13 15.68
CA SER A 243 -2.36 25.90 16.26
C SER A 243 -3.39 24.77 16.29
N THR A 244 -3.17 23.68 15.54
CA THR A 244 -4.07 22.53 15.46
C THR A 244 -3.76 21.42 16.48
N GLY A 245 -2.71 21.59 17.30
CA GLY A 245 -2.15 20.55 18.17
C GLY A 245 -2.36 20.70 19.69
N LYS A 246 -3.11 21.70 20.17
CA LYS A 246 -3.28 21.97 21.62
C LYS A 246 -3.82 20.76 22.43
N SER A 247 -4.67 19.94 21.84
CA SER A 247 -5.25 18.75 22.49
C SER A 247 -4.24 17.61 22.70
N VAL A 248 -3.11 17.62 21.98
CA VAL A 248 -2.03 16.63 22.13
C VAL A 248 -1.32 16.81 23.47
N LEU A 249 -1.07 18.06 23.89
CA LEU A 249 -0.45 18.37 25.18
C LEU A 249 -1.29 17.85 26.36
N LYS A 250 -2.60 18.10 26.32
CA LYS A 250 -3.55 17.56 27.30
C LYS A 250 -3.53 16.03 27.38
N THR A 251 -3.35 15.35 26.24
CA THR A 251 -3.29 13.88 26.20
C THR A 251 -2.03 13.34 26.87
N GLN A 252 -0.91 14.05 26.79
CA GLN A 252 0.34 13.65 27.44
C GLN A 252 0.33 13.93 28.95
N LEU A 253 -0.23 15.06 29.39
CA LEU A 253 -0.29 15.45 30.81
C LEU A 253 -1.34 14.65 31.63
N LYS A 254 -2.27 13.95 30.96
CA LYS A 254 -3.37 13.21 31.61
C LYS A 254 -2.93 12.00 32.44
N VAL A 255 -1.67 11.58 32.33
CA VAL A 255 -1.18 10.33 32.93
C VAL A 255 -1.10 10.41 34.47
N GLU A 256 -1.02 11.59 35.08
CA GLU A 256 -0.73 11.71 36.52
C GLU A 256 -1.88 12.16 37.44
N VAL A 257 -3.02 12.68 36.94
CA VAL A 257 -3.89 13.52 37.82
C VAL A 257 -5.41 13.28 37.78
N SER A 258 -5.94 12.11 37.35
CA SER A 258 -7.40 11.88 37.45
C SER A 258 -7.78 10.51 38.04
N SER A 259 -8.31 10.51 39.27
CA SER A 259 -9.12 9.41 39.81
C SER A 259 -10.56 9.52 39.29
N ARG A 260 -11.17 8.39 38.93
CA ARG A 260 -12.46 8.35 38.18
C ARG A 260 -13.72 8.40 39.05
N ASN A 261 -13.58 8.41 40.37
CA ASN A 261 -14.71 8.41 41.31
C ASN A 261 -14.42 9.44 42.43
N ALA A 262 -15.19 10.54 42.51
CA ALA A 262 -15.54 11.04 43.83
C ALA A 262 -17.03 10.82 44.09
N PRO A 263 -17.36 10.47 45.34
CA PRO A 263 -18.69 10.63 45.87
C PRO A 263 -18.97 12.11 46.19
N ASN A 264 -20.21 12.55 45.92
CA ASN A 264 -20.88 13.81 46.27
C ASN A 264 -20.09 15.12 46.09
N THR A 265 -20.53 15.93 45.11
CA THR A 265 -19.96 17.24 44.77
C THR A 265 -20.83 18.38 45.27
N ASP A 266 -20.29 19.26 46.11
CA ASP A 266 -21.03 20.42 46.63
C ASP A 266 -21.17 21.51 45.57
N ILE A 267 -20.12 21.77 44.77
CA ILE A 267 -20.09 22.82 43.75
C ILE A 267 -19.61 22.27 42.40
N THR A 268 -20.39 22.48 41.35
CA THR A 268 -20.05 22.12 39.96
C THR A 268 -19.92 23.37 39.10
N ILE A 269 -18.72 23.63 38.57
CA ILE A 269 -18.46 24.72 37.63
C ILE A 269 -18.39 24.16 36.22
N ILE A 270 -19.16 24.72 35.29
CA ILE A 270 -19.38 24.17 33.96
C ILE A 270 -19.00 25.21 32.91
N ASP A 271 -18.16 24.78 31.97
CA ASP A 271 -17.91 25.48 30.72
C ASP A 271 -19.13 25.36 29.80
N GLY A 272 -19.94 26.42 29.76
CA GLY A 272 -21.14 26.50 28.95
C GLY A 272 -20.83 26.46 27.46
N SER A 273 -19.68 27.01 27.03
CA SER A 273 -19.23 26.97 25.64
C SER A 273 -18.90 25.55 25.16
N ALA A 274 -18.27 24.75 26.02
CA ALA A 274 -18.03 23.33 25.77
C ALA A 274 -19.32 22.50 25.86
N LEU A 275 -20.20 22.81 26.81
CA LEU A 275 -21.45 22.08 27.04
C LEU A 275 -22.40 22.12 25.82
N LEU A 276 -22.34 23.19 25.01
CA LEU A 276 -23.09 23.30 23.74
C LEU A 276 -22.76 22.19 22.72
N TRP A 277 -21.59 21.57 22.83
CA TRP A 277 -21.19 20.44 21.98
C TRP A 277 -21.59 19.09 22.54
N VAL A 278 -21.82 19.00 23.86
CA VAL A 278 -22.04 17.75 24.60
C VAL A 278 -23.53 17.37 24.65
N ILE A 279 -24.42 18.36 24.73
CA ILE A 279 -25.87 18.11 24.82
C ILE A 279 -26.39 17.61 23.47
N HIS A 280 -27.30 16.63 23.52
CA HIS A 280 -27.89 16.03 22.34
C HIS A 280 -28.57 17.07 21.45
N TRP A 281 -28.08 17.17 20.21
CA TRP A 281 -28.62 18.04 19.17
C TRP A 281 -29.81 17.34 18.46
N PRO A 282 -31.06 17.80 18.65
CA PRO A 282 -32.23 17.12 18.10
C PRO A 282 -32.31 17.26 16.59
N VAL A 283 -32.19 16.16 15.85
CA VAL A 283 -32.30 16.14 14.38
C VAL A 283 -33.78 16.33 13.99
N GLY A 284 -34.09 17.41 13.28
CA GLY A 284 -35.48 17.78 12.91
C GLY A 284 -36.30 18.41 14.05
N GLY A 285 -35.67 18.74 15.18
CA GLY A 285 -36.31 19.44 16.31
C GLY A 285 -36.15 20.96 16.25
N THR A 286 -36.81 21.67 17.17
CA THR A 286 -36.71 23.14 17.28
C THR A 286 -35.63 23.58 18.26
N VAL A 287 -35.22 24.85 18.21
CA VAL A 287 -34.32 25.47 19.20
C VAL A 287 -34.85 25.26 20.63
N LYS A 288 -36.16 25.40 20.85
CA LYS A 288 -36.80 25.14 22.15
C LYS A 288 -36.62 23.70 22.65
N THR A 289 -36.59 22.72 21.74
CA THR A 289 -36.35 21.31 22.08
C THR A 289 -34.93 21.13 22.60
N TYR A 290 -33.95 21.78 21.96
CA TYR A 290 -32.56 21.76 22.43
C TYR A 290 -32.38 22.49 23.77
N VAL A 291 -33.02 23.65 23.95
CA VAL A 291 -33.00 24.37 25.24
C VAL A 291 -33.61 23.52 26.36
N SER A 292 -34.65 22.74 26.07
CA SER A 292 -35.25 21.81 27.04
C SER A 292 -34.28 20.69 27.44
N ASN A 293 -33.53 20.12 26.47
CA ASN A 293 -32.47 19.15 26.75
C ASN A 293 -31.34 19.77 27.59
N PHE A 294 -31.00 21.03 27.32
CA PHE A 294 -30.02 21.80 28.09
C PHE A 294 -30.47 22.00 29.52
N ARG A 295 -31.73 22.42 29.72
CA ARG A 295 -32.33 22.57 31.05
C ARG A 295 -32.31 21.27 31.84
N GLN A 296 -32.74 20.16 31.25
CA GLN A 296 -32.73 18.84 31.89
C GLN A 296 -31.31 18.37 32.28
N HIS A 297 -30.28 18.83 31.56
CA HIS A 297 -28.89 18.57 31.96
C HIS A 297 -28.51 19.33 33.24
N ILE A 298 -28.89 20.61 33.33
CA ILE A 298 -28.62 21.45 34.51
C ILE A 298 -29.45 20.99 35.72
N GLU A 299 -30.71 20.60 35.52
CA GLU A 299 -31.59 20.03 36.57
C GLU A 299 -30.92 18.87 37.31
N ARG A 300 -30.34 17.92 36.57
CA ARG A 300 -29.65 16.75 37.15
C ARG A 300 -28.39 17.10 37.94
N LYS A 301 -27.80 18.27 37.69
CA LYS A 301 -26.62 18.77 38.40
C LYS A 301 -27.01 19.54 39.66
N LEU A 302 -28.06 20.36 39.58
CA LEU A 302 -28.64 21.06 40.72
C LEU A 302 -29.22 20.11 41.78
N GLN A 303 -29.61 18.89 41.41
CA GLN A 303 -29.97 17.84 42.38
C GLN A 303 -28.81 17.40 43.29
N LYS A 304 -27.56 17.70 42.93
CA LYS A 304 -26.36 17.20 43.61
C LYS A 304 -25.58 18.29 44.34
N GLY A 305 -25.69 19.55 43.92
CA GLY A 305 -24.94 20.68 44.46
C GLY A 305 -25.17 21.97 43.68
N ASP A 306 -24.47 23.03 44.06
CA ASP A 306 -24.53 24.34 43.41
C ASP A 306 -23.90 24.29 42.02
N VAL A 307 -24.45 25.03 41.05
CA VAL A 307 -24.00 25.01 39.66
C VAL A 307 -23.59 26.40 39.20
N TYR A 308 -22.37 26.51 38.66
CA TYR A 308 -21.85 27.72 38.02
C TYR A 308 -21.75 27.45 36.52
N LEU A 309 -22.49 28.19 35.70
CA LEU A 309 -22.52 28.06 34.24
C LEU A 309 -21.82 29.27 33.61
N VAL A 310 -20.69 29.03 32.95
CA VAL A 310 -19.82 30.11 32.42
C VAL A 310 -19.75 30.04 30.89
N PHE A 311 -20.16 31.12 30.20
CA PHE A 311 -20.02 31.27 28.75
C PHE A 311 -18.94 32.29 28.39
N ASP A 312 -18.42 32.21 27.15
CA ASP A 312 -17.54 33.25 26.59
C ASP A 312 -18.30 34.56 26.36
N ARG A 313 -17.56 35.66 26.42
CA ARG A 313 -18.00 36.97 25.96
C ARG A 313 -17.46 37.26 24.58
N TYR A 314 -18.22 38.02 23.80
CA TYR A 314 -17.91 38.26 22.40
C TYR A 314 -17.90 39.76 22.09
N TYR A 315 -16.72 40.38 22.23
CA TYR A 315 -16.50 41.78 21.87
C TYR A 315 -16.19 41.95 20.38
N GLU A 316 -16.59 43.09 19.81
CA GLU A 316 -16.36 43.42 18.38
C GLU A 316 -14.87 43.60 18.05
N TYR A 317 -14.11 44.21 18.96
CA TYR A 317 -12.67 44.46 18.84
C TYR A 317 -11.89 43.58 19.81
N SER A 318 -11.87 42.27 19.55
CA SER A 318 -11.15 41.29 20.38
C SER A 318 -9.81 40.88 19.75
N THR A 319 -8.78 40.71 20.58
CA THR A 319 -7.49 40.09 20.17
C THR A 319 -7.68 38.65 19.69
N LYS A 320 -8.76 37.97 20.08
CA LYS A 320 -9.14 36.64 19.56
C LYS A 320 -9.92 36.71 18.23
N GLY A 321 -10.31 37.89 17.77
CA GLY A 321 -11.14 38.11 16.59
C GLY A 321 -10.61 37.41 15.34
N VAL A 322 -9.29 37.46 15.11
CA VAL A 322 -8.64 36.81 13.95
C VAL A 322 -8.80 35.27 14.00
N THR A 323 -8.64 34.65 15.17
CA THR A 323 -8.84 33.20 15.31
C THR A 323 -10.30 32.77 15.20
N ARG A 324 -11.25 33.64 15.58
CA ARG A 324 -12.69 33.40 15.38
C ARG A 324 -13.05 33.51 13.89
N SER A 325 -12.55 34.55 13.21
CA SER A 325 -12.72 34.74 11.76
C SER A 325 -12.11 33.60 10.94
N ALA A 326 -10.96 33.06 11.36
CA ALA A 326 -10.37 31.88 10.73
C ALA A 326 -11.27 30.63 10.83
N ARG A 327 -12.00 30.44 11.94
CA ARG A 327 -12.98 29.34 12.09
C ARG A 327 -14.26 29.56 11.29
N ASN A 328 -14.66 30.82 11.06
CA ASN A 328 -15.82 31.19 10.24
C ASN A 328 -15.67 30.87 8.74
N THR A 329 -14.46 30.55 8.27
CA THR A 329 -14.16 30.40 6.82
C THR A 329 -14.92 29.27 6.10
N GLU A 330 -15.59 28.37 6.82
CA GLU A 330 -16.41 27.29 6.24
C GLU A 330 -17.93 27.46 6.35
N ALA A 331 -18.44 28.40 7.16
CA ALA A 331 -19.88 28.55 7.42
C ALA A 331 -20.35 29.97 7.10
N SER A 332 -21.22 30.10 6.09
CA SER A 332 -21.52 31.37 5.42
C SER A 332 -22.82 32.08 5.85
N ARG A 333 -23.61 31.55 6.79
CA ARG A 333 -24.93 32.13 7.14
C ARG A 333 -25.04 32.57 8.61
N VAL A 334 -25.36 33.85 8.83
CA VAL A 334 -25.93 34.35 10.09
C VAL A 334 -27.42 34.04 10.07
N HIS A 335 -27.90 33.24 11.03
CA HIS A 335 -29.31 32.92 11.21
C HIS A 335 -29.94 33.88 12.23
N GLN A 336 -31.21 34.22 12.04
CA GLN A 336 -32.02 34.82 13.09
C GLN A 336 -32.57 33.70 13.97
N VAL A 337 -31.84 33.32 15.01
CA VAL A 337 -32.20 32.20 15.87
C VAL A 337 -33.40 32.59 16.72
N LYS A 338 -34.51 31.86 16.56
CA LYS A 338 -35.75 32.03 17.36
C LYS A 338 -36.11 30.69 17.99
N ALA A 339 -36.75 30.71 19.16
CA ALA A 339 -37.11 29.50 19.89
C ALA A 339 -37.97 28.50 19.07
N THR A 340 -38.80 28.99 18.15
CA THR A 340 -39.69 28.20 17.28
C THR A 340 -39.04 27.72 15.98
N MET A 341 -37.81 28.15 15.68
CA MET A 341 -37.10 27.79 14.45
C MET A 341 -36.66 26.32 14.50
N GLU A 342 -36.75 25.63 13.36
CA GLU A 342 -36.09 24.33 13.16
C GLU A 342 -34.59 24.49 13.32
N LEU A 343 -34.00 23.65 14.18
CA LEU A 343 -32.62 23.81 14.60
C LEU A 343 -31.67 23.40 13.47
N PRO A 344 -30.88 24.34 12.92
CA PRO A 344 -29.90 24.01 11.88
C PRO A 344 -28.81 23.10 12.44
N SER A 345 -27.94 22.57 11.57
CA SER A 345 -26.88 21.66 12.02
C SER A 345 -25.97 22.33 13.06
N GLN A 346 -25.55 21.55 14.07
CA GLN A 346 -24.75 22.01 15.20
C GLN A 346 -23.53 22.83 14.79
N LYS A 347 -22.84 22.39 13.73
CA LYS A 347 -21.67 23.09 13.20
C LYS A 347 -22.03 24.48 12.65
N VAL A 348 -23.16 24.63 11.96
CA VAL A 348 -23.58 25.91 11.37
C VAL A 348 -23.90 26.96 12.45
N ILE A 349 -24.54 26.56 13.54
CA ILE A 349 -24.87 27.47 14.64
C ILE A 349 -23.64 27.79 15.51
N LEU A 350 -22.80 26.80 15.82
CA LEU A 350 -21.69 26.98 16.77
C LEU A 350 -20.40 27.53 16.12
N THR A 351 -20.26 27.46 14.80
CA THR A 351 -19.11 28.05 14.08
C THR A 351 -19.25 29.56 13.95
N VAL A 352 -20.46 30.09 13.68
CA VAL A 352 -20.69 31.53 13.49
C VAL A 352 -20.92 32.22 14.84
N THR A 353 -20.05 33.16 15.19
CA THR A 353 -20.08 33.90 16.47
C THR A 353 -21.47 34.50 16.78
N GLU A 354 -22.12 35.10 15.78
CA GLU A 354 -23.39 35.80 15.98
C GLU A 354 -24.57 34.85 16.24
N ASN A 355 -24.56 33.66 15.63
CA ASN A 355 -25.55 32.62 15.88
C ASN A 355 -25.36 32.01 17.29
N LYS A 356 -24.10 31.83 17.69
CA LYS A 356 -23.74 31.32 19.01
C LYS A 356 -24.16 32.29 20.12
N LYS A 357 -23.95 33.59 19.94
CA LYS A 357 -24.46 34.63 20.86
C LYS A 357 -25.98 34.55 21.03
N GLN A 358 -26.73 34.52 19.93
CA GLN A 358 -28.20 34.44 19.96
C GLN A 358 -28.69 33.16 20.67
N LEU A 359 -28.05 32.01 20.44
CA LEU A 359 -28.42 30.76 21.11
C LEU A 359 -28.13 30.82 22.63
N ILE A 360 -26.96 31.35 23.03
CA ILE A 360 -26.61 31.52 24.44
C ILE A 360 -27.59 32.46 25.14
N ASP A 361 -28.00 33.54 24.46
CA ASP A 361 -28.97 34.50 24.98
C ASP A 361 -30.34 33.87 25.23
N ILE A 362 -30.83 33.04 24.29
CA ILE A 362 -32.07 32.27 24.45
C ILE A 362 -31.96 31.30 25.63
N ILE A 363 -30.86 30.56 25.75
CA ILE A 363 -30.65 29.62 26.88
C ILE A 363 -30.66 30.37 28.22
N CYS A 364 -29.92 31.46 28.33
CA CYS A 364 -29.85 32.27 29.55
C CYS A 364 -31.22 32.87 29.89
N THR A 365 -31.94 33.38 28.90
CA THR A 365 -33.27 33.99 29.08
C THR A 365 -34.31 32.97 29.55
N GLU A 366 -34.35 31.79 28.95
CA GLU A 366 -35.26 30.70 29.34
C GLU A 366 -34.94 30.17 30.74
N LEU A 367 -33.65 29.99 31.07
CA LEU A 367 -33.24 29.59 32.42
C LEU A 367 -33.56 30.65 33.48
N LYS A 368 -33.52 31.93 33.13
CA LYS A 368 -33.86 33.05 34.02
C LYS A 368 -35.38 33.26 34.16
N GLY A 369 -36.17 32.94 33.14
CA GLY A 369 -37.62 33.20 33.10
C GLY A 369 -38.50 32.05 33.63
N ASP A 370 -37.98 30.84 33.75
CA ASP A 370 -38.77 29.65 34.12
C ASP A 370 -39.00 29.52 35.64
N VAL A 371 -40.06 30.17 36.12
CA VAL A 371 -40.50 30.14 37.53
C VAL A 371 -40.79 28.71 38.03
N SER A 372 -41.23 27.81 37.13
CA SER A 372 -41.52 26.42 37.50
C SER A 372 -40.25 25.62 37.76
N PHE A 373 -39.23 25.82 36.93
CA PHE A 373 -37.90 25.26 37.11
C PHE A 373 -37.25 25.76 38.40
N HIS A 374 -37.35 27.06 38.71
CA HIS A 374 -36.80 27.62 39.94
C HIS A 374 -37.46 27.04 41.18
N ARG A 375 -38.80 27.02 41.22
CA ARG A 375 -39.55 26.51 42.37
C ARG A 375 -39.28 25.04 42.63
N ASN A 376 -39.11 24.21 41.59
CA ASN A 376 -38.98 22.76 41.75
C ASN A 376 -37.55 22.28 41.97
N HIS A 377 -36.55 23.01 41.46
CA HIS A 377 -35.17 22.51 41.38
C HIS A 377 -34.11 23.44 41.97
N ILE A 378 -34.46 24.68 42.35
CA ILE A 378 -33.54 25.67 42.91
C ILE A 378 -34.03 26.10 44.32
N GLN A 379 -34.41 25.13 45.16
CA GLN A 379 -34.81 25.43 46.55
C GLN A 379 -33.62 25.41 47.52
N ASN A 380 -32.75 24.41 47.38
CA ASN A 380 -31.65 24.15 48.32
C ASN A 380 -30.27 24.50 47.76
N HIS A 381 -30.16 24.68 46.43
CA HIS A 381 -28.90 24.92 45.72
C HIS A 381 -29.01 26.15 44.83
N LYS A 382 -27.89 26.85 44.61
CA LYS A 382 -27.83 28.07 43.77
C LYS A 382 -27.35 27.77 42.35
N LEU A 383 -27.91 28.50 41.38
CA LEU A 383 -27.46 28.52 39.98
C LEU A 383 -26.85 29.88 39.66
N ILE A 384 -25.56 29.93 39.36
CA ILE A 384 -24.86 31.16 38.95
C ILE A 384 -24.59 31.11 37.45
N ILE A 385 -25.01 32.12 36.71
CA ILE A 385 -24.86 32.21 35.26
C ILE A 385 -23.99 33.41 34.91
N THR A 386 -22.91 33.16 34.18
CA THR A 386 -22.07 34.19 33.56
C THR A 386 -22.32 34.20 32.05
N SER A 387 -22.89 35.29 31.55
CA SER A 387 -23.20 35.51 30.13
C SER A 387 -22.41 36.71 29.57
N GLN A 388 -22.95 37.43 28.59
CA GLN A 388 -22.33 38.62 27.99
C GLN A 388 -22.16 39.78 29.01
N ASP A 389 -23.00 39.85 30.03
CA ASP A 389 -22.93 40.90 31.05
C ASP A 389 -21.71 40.73 31.96
N LYS A 390 -21.14 41.85 32.41
CA LYS A 390 -19.95 41.86 33.28
C LYS A 390 -20.21 41.24 34.65
N THR A 391 -21.45 41.38 35.14
CA THR A 391 -21.90 40.92 36.46
C THR A 391 -22.69 39.61 36.33
N PRO A 392 -22.22 38.50 36.95
CA PRO A 392 -22.96 37.25 36.97
C PRO A 392 -24.29 37.35 37.72
N ILE A 393 -25.24 36.49 37.35
CA ILE A 393 -26.55 36.41 37.99
C ILE A 393 -26.62 35.12 38.81
N GLU A 394 -27.04 35.23 40.06
CA GLU A 394 -27.38 34.10 40.93
C GLU A 394 -28.90 33.91 41.00
N ILE A 395 -29.36 32.68 40.86
CA ILE A 395 -30.74 32.26 41.08
C ILE A 395 -30.74 31.31 42.29
N SER A 396 -31.48 31.67 43.34
CA SER A 396 -31.58 30.91 44.59
C SER A 396 -32.99 30.97 45.20
N ASN A 397 -33.25 30.22 46.28
CA ASN A 397 -34.49 30.26 47.08
C ASN A 397 -35.81 30.15 46.27
N GLY A 398 -35.86 29.30 45.26
CA GLY A 398 -37.07 29.01 44.48
C GLY A 398 -37.44 30.08 43.45
N GLY A 399 -36.58 31.09 43.20
CA GLY A 399 -36.77 32.11 42.18
C GLY A 399 -36.24 33.52 42.51
N LEU A 400 -35.46 33.69 43.58
CA LEU A 400 -34.79 34.95 43.89
C LEU A 400 -33.58 35.16 42.97
N ILE A 401 -33.56 36.29 42.25
CA ILE A 401 -32.49 36.63 41.31
C ILE A 401 -31.62 37.75 41.92
N ILE A 402 -30.34 37.47 42.11
CA ILE A 402 -29.35 38.38 42.72
C ILE A 402 -28.24 38.67 41.70
N ASN A 403 -27.88 39.94 41.53
CA ASN A 403 -26.71 40.33 40.73
C ASN A 403 -25.45 40.26 41.61
N ARG A 404 -24.50 39.37 41.26
CA ARG A 404 -23.26 39.13 42.02
C ARG A 404 -22.18 40.14 41.65
N GLY A 405 -22.35 41.38 42.12
CA GLY A 405 -21.39 42.49 41.89
C GLY A 405 -19.98 42.20 42.42
N ASP A 406 -19.86 41.33 43.43
CA ASP A 406 -18.61 40.82 43.98
C ASP A 406 -17.84 39.92 43.00
N MET A 407 -18.53 39.30 42.03
CA MET A 407 -17.95 38.44 40.99
C MET A 407 -17.80 39.17 39.64
N ASN A 408 -17.83 40.50 39.63
CA ASN A 408 -17.69 41.30 38.42
C ASN A 408 -16.32 41.08 37.76
N THR A 409 -16.32 40.83 36.46
CA THR A 409 -15.10 40.54 35.70
C THR A 409 -15.18 41.17 34.31
N THR A 410 -14.05 41.65 33.78
CA THR A 410 -13.94 42.21 32.42
C THR A 410 -13.36 41.21 31.42
N TYR A 411 -12.89 40.06 31.89
CA TYR A 411 -12.31 39.02 31.05
C TYR A 411 -13.33 38.54 30.01
N GLU A 412 -12.81 38.24 28.81
CA GLU A 412 -13.60 37.82 27.66
C GLU A 412 -13.81 36.29 27.63
N GLU A 413 -12.80 35.53 28.05
CA GLU A 413 -12.75 34.09 27.85
C GLU A 413 -13.27 33.32 29.06
N ALA A 414 -14.04 32.25 28.81
CA ALA A 414 -14.58 31.43 29.89
C ALA A 414 -13.48 30.73 30.71
N ASP A 415 -12.29 30.50 30.13
CA ASP A 415 -11.19 29.81 30.78
C ASP A 415 -10.69 30.52 32.05
N ILE A 416 -10.42 31.81 31.96
CA ILE A 416 -9.97 32.67 33.07
C ILE A 416 -11.12 32.85 34.06
N ILE A 417 -12.35 33.02 33.57
CA ILE A 417 -13.52 33.21 34.44
C ILE A 417 -13.78 31.94 35.25
N ILE A 418 -13.69 30.75 34.65
CA ILE A 418 -13.85 29.46 35.36
C ILE A 418 -12.81 29.33 36.47
N ALA A 419 -11.55 29.65 36.20
CA ALA A 419 -10.49 29.63 37.21
C ALA A 419 -10.76 30.64 38.34
N GLN A 420 -11.16 31.87 38.00
CA GLN A 420 -11.51 32.91 38.98
C GLN A 420 -12.67 32.50 39.89
N GLN A 421 -13.76 32.00 39.30
CA GLN A 421 -14.96 31.57 40.04
C GLN A 421 -14.68 30.34 40.90
N MET A 422 -13.81 29.43 40.43
CA MET A 422 -13.32 28.31 41.21
C MET A 422 -12.56 28.78 42.45
N LEU A 423 -11.62 29.71 42.30
CA LEU A 423 -10.85 30.26 43.44
C LEU A 423 -11.76 31.00 44.44
N MET A 424 -12.79 31.71 43.96
CA MET A 424 -13.78 32.35 44.81
C MET A 424 -14.62 31.32 45.58
N ALA A 425 -15.11 30.28 44.90
CA ALA A 425 -15.84 29.18 45.52
C ALA A 425 -14.97 28.43 46.55
N ALA A 426 -13.67 28.26 46.28
CA ALA A 426 -12.73 27.63 47.22
C ALA A 426 -12.58 28.43 48.54
N LYS A 427 -12.71 29.77 48.50
CA LYS A 427 -12.70 30.61 49.72
C LYS A 427 -13.89 30.37 50.63
N GLU A 428 -15.02 29.90 50.10
CA GLU A 428 -16.22 29.50 50.88
C GLU A 428 -16.00 28.16 51.64
N LYS A 429 -14.83 27.50 51.47
CA LYS A 429 -14.45 26.21 52.08
C LYS A 429 -15.42 25.05 51.83
N PRO A 430 -15.86 24.78 50.59
CA PRO A 430 -16.70 23.62 50.25
C PRO A 430 -15.93 22.31 50.45
N THR A 431 -16.64 21.18 50.64
CA THR A 431 -15.98 19.88 50.82
C THR A 431 -15.44 19.33 49.50
N SER A 432 -16.05 19.70 48.37
CA SER A 432 -15.55 19.36 47.03
C SER A 432 -16.06 20.30 45.92
N ILE A 433 -15.15 20.65 45.00
CA ILE A 433 -15.44 21.44 43.79
C ILE A 433 -15.10 20.59 42.56
N THR A 434 -16.01 20.51 41.59
CA THR A 434 -15.77 19.85 40.30
C THR A 434 -15.85 20.87 39.17
N VAL A 435 -14.81 20.95 38.35
CA VAL A 435 -14.80 21.78 37.12
C VAL A 435 -14.98 20.89 35.89
N LEU A 436 -16.02 21.17 35.10
CA LEU A 436 -16.36 20.49 33.85
C LEU A 436 -15.97 21.39 32.67
N SER A 437 -14.73 21.23 32.18
CA SER A 437 -14.27 21.84 30.93
C SER A 437 -13.38 20.85 30.16
N ASP A 438 -13.54 20.82 28.83
CA ASP A 438 -12.65 20.07 27.94
C ASP A 438 -11.52 20.94 27.35
N ASP A 439 -11.40 22.20 27.78
CA ASP A 439 -10.34 23.10 27.31
C ASP A 439 -8.98 22.76 27.94
N THR A 440 -7.92 22.80 27.13
CA THR A 440 -6.53 22.60 27.59
C THR A 440 -6.08 23.76 28.44
N ASP A 441 -6.51 24.98 28.11
CA ASP A 441 -6.06 26.20 28.80
C ASP A 441 -6.61 26.21 30.25
N VAL A 442 -7.87 25.80 30.46
CA VAL A 442 -8.46 25.56 31.80
C VAL A 442 -7.70 24.47 32.57
N PHE A 443 -7.39 23.34 31.93
CA PHE A 443 -6.69 22.24 32.60
C PHE A 443 -5.32 22.66 33.15
N VAL A 444 -4.55 23.43 32.38
CA VAL A 444 -3.23 23.92 32.80
C VAL A 444 -3.36 24.92 33.95
N LEU A 445 -4.32 25.84 33.90
CA LEU A 445 -4.59 26.79 34.99
C LEU A 445 -4.97 26.06 36.28
N LEU A 446 -5.83 25.05 36.21
CA LEU A 446 -6.21 24.25 37.39
C LEU A 446 -5.03 23.47 37.96
N LEU A 447 -4.13 22.95 37.12
CA LEU A 447 -2.93 22.24 37.59
C LEU A 447 -1.96 23.17 38.32
N HIS A 448 -1.80 24.41 37.84
CA HIS A 448 -0.97 25.42 38.50
C HIS A 448 -1.50 25.73 39.92
N TYR A 449 -2.78 26.04 40.05
CA TYR A 449 -3.38 26.33 41.37
C TYR A 449 -3.48 25.09 42.27
N TYR A 450 -3.56 23.87 41.71
CA TYR A 450 -3.45 22.64 42.49
C TYR A 450 -2.08 22.54 43.19
N LEU A 451 -1.01 22.86 42.46
CA LEU A 451 0.37 22.74 42.95
C LEU A 451 0.76 23.89 43.89
N GLU A 452 0.39 25.13 43.59
CA GLU A 452 0.81 26.29 44.39
C GLU A 452 -0.07 26.56 45.62
N ASP A 453 -1.40 26.44 45.50
CA ASP A 453 -2.33 26.82 46.59
C ASP A 453 -2.77 25.64 47.48
N GLY A 454 -2.24 24.44 47.25
CA GLY A 454 -2.52 23.24 48.05
C GLY A 454 -3.98 22.76 48.03
N LEU A 455 -4.76 23.23 47.06
CA LEU A 455 -6.18 22.92 46.91
C LEU A 455 -6.35 21.47 46.43
N LYS A 456 -6.99 20.61 47.25
CA LYS A 456 -7.25 19.20 46.93
C LYS A 456 -8.36 19.08 45.88
N PHE A 457 -8.04 19.35 44.61
CA PHE A 457 -9.00 19.19 43.52
C PHE A 457 -9.12 17.73 43.10
N MET A 458 -10.36 17.31 42.85
CA MET A 458 -10.59 16.14 42.00
C MET A 458 -11.03 16.62 40.63
N VAL A 459 -10.15 16.44 39.65
CA VAL A 459 -10.40 16.78 38.24
C VAL A 459 -11.23 15.66 37.59
N ILE A 460 -12.56 15.80 37.56
CA ILE A 460 -13.43 14.93 36.72
C ILE A 460 -13.63 15.58 35.37
N ASN A 461 -12.92 15.06 34.37
CA ASN A 461 -13.14 15.40 32.98
C ASN A 461 -14.29 14.56 32.39
N MET A 462 -15.47 15.17 32.22
CA MET A 462 -16.46 14.75 31.21
C MET A 462 -16.21 15.63 29.97
N ALA A 463 -15.80 15.15 28.81
CA ALA A 463 -16.15 13.90 28.14
C ALA A 463 -14.91 13.14 27.68
N THR A 464 -14.60 12.06 28.40
CA THR A 464 -13.84 10.98 27.77
C THR A 464 -14.81 10.15 26.95
N ARG A 465 -14.58 10.07 25.63
CA ARG A 465 -14.91 8.84 24.88
C ARG A 465 -14.49 7.69 25.78
N ALA A 466 -15.44 6.85 26.20
CA ALA A 466 -15.08 5.63 26.90
C ALA A 466 -13.99 4.97 26.06
N ALA A 467 -12.87 4.57 26.66
CA ALA A 467 -11.73 4.01 25.91
C ALA A 467 -12.12 2.78 25.06
N SER A 468 -13.30 2.22 25.32
CA SER A 468 -13.99 1.16 24.59
C SER A 468 -14.79 1.61 23.35
N ASN A 469 -15.29 2.85 23.26
CA ASN A 469 -16.22 3.25 22.19
C ASN A 469 -15.55 3.35 20.81
N LEU A 470 -16.32 2.98 19.78
CA LEU A 470 -15.88 3.05 18.39
C LEU A 470 -16.01 4.48 17.86
N TRP A 471 -14.87 5.06 17.43
CA TRP A 471 -14.79 6.34 16.72
C TRP A 471 -15.85 6.44 15.62
N LEU A 472 -16.56 7.56 15.48
CA LEU A 472 -17.68 7.80 14.52
C LEU A 472 -19.05 7.20 14.90
N ILE A 473 -19.10 6.12 15.68
CA ILE A 473 -20.37 5.48 16.15
C ILE A 473 -20.71 5.91 17.58
N ASP A 474 -19.68 6.25 18.36
CA ASP A 474 -19.74 6.69 19.76
C ASP A 474 -20.48 5.71 20.70
N LYS A 475 -20.57 4.43 20.32
CA LYS A 475 -21.07 3.31 21.13
C LYS A 475 -19.98 2.28 21.41
N ALA A 476 -20.12 1.57 22.53
CA ALA A 476 -19.26 0.45 22.90
C ALA A 476 -19.54 -0.77 21.98
N PRO A 477 -18.56 -1.66 21.78
CA PRO A 477 -18.81 -2.97 21.18
C PRO A 477 -19.92 -3.71 21.93
N ILE A 478 -20.68 -4.54 21.20
CA ILE A 478 -21.86 -5.24 21.75
C ILE A 478 -21.62 -6.75 21.90
N ASP A 479 -22.08 -7.31 23.03
CA ASP A 479 -21.92 -8.71 23.42
C ASP A 479 -22.83 -9.68 22.64
N GLU A 480 -23.92 -9.18 22.04
CA GLU A 480 -24.80 -9.92 21.16
C GLU A 480 -25.57 -8.96 20.24
N ILE A 481 -25.93 -9.41 19.03
CA ILE A 481 -26.89 -8.71 18.18
C ILE A 481 -28.29 -9.16 18.60
N THR A 482 -29.07 -8.29 19.23
CA THR A 482 -30.45 -8.58 19.67
C THR A 482 -31.48 -7.76 18.87
N GLY A 483 -32.63 -8.35 18.54
CA GLY A 483 -33.76 -7.60 17.97
C GLY A 483 -34.71 -8.44 17.11
N ALA A 484 -35.92 -7.90 16.89
CA ALA A 484 -36.95 -8.47 16.01
C ALA A 484 -36.88 -7.92 14.57
N ARG A 485 -35.73 -7.35 14.16
CA ARG A 485 -35.48 -6.75 12.83
C ARG A 485 -34.21 -7.30 12.20
N LEU A 486 -33.98 -7.00 10.92
CA LEU A 486 -32.73 -7.37 10.25
C LEU A 486 -31.55 -6.52 10.78
N PRO A 487 -30.35 -7.11 10.99
CA PRO A 487 -29.20 -6.40 11.56
C PRO A 487 -28.73 -5.22 10.71
N SER A 488 -28.43 -4.08 11.35
CA SER A 488 -27.86 -2.90 10.67
C SER A 488 -26.37 -3.01 10.45
N LYS A 489 -25.84 -2.19 9.53
CA LYS A 489 -24.40 -2.02 9.36
C LYS A 489 -23.73 -1.58 10.68
N GLU A 490 -24.38 -0.72 11.47
CA GLU A 490 -23.93 -0.32 12.81
C GLU A 490 -23.77 -1.51 13.77
N GLN A 491 -24.82 -2.32 13.96
CA GLN A 491 -24.81 -3.46 14.89
C GLN A 491 -23.75 -4.49 14.50
N VAL A 492 -23.64 -4.78 13.21
CA VAL A 492 -22.66 -5.70 12.65
C VAL A 492 -21.23 -5.19 12.87
N LEU A 493 -21.00 -3.88 12.76
CA LEU A 493 -19.69 -3.26 12.97
C LEU A 493 -19.30 -3.22 14.46
N LEU A 494 -20.24 -2.88 15.36
CA LEU A 494 -20.03 -2.95 16.81
C LEU A 494 -19.67 -4.38 17.25
N ARG A 495 -20.38 -5.38 16.72
CA ARG A 495 -20.14 -6.79 17.02
C ARG A 495 -18.80 -7.30 16.48
N TYR A 496 -18.39 -6.84 15.31
CA TYR A 496 -17.06 -7.15 14.75
C TYR A 496 -15.93 -6.68 15.65
N TYR A 497 -16.03 -5.46 16.18
CA TYR A 497 -15.00 -4.92 17.06
C TYR A 497 -15.04 -5.48 18.48
N HIS A 498 -16.16 -6.03 18.96
CA HIS A 498 -16.20 -6.85 20.18
C HIS A 498 -15.32 -8.10 20.00
N HIS A 499 -15.57 -8.88 18.93
CA HIS A 499 -14.75 -10.07 18.63
C HIS A 499 -13.28 -9.73 18.36
N HIS A 500 -12.99 -8.59 17.73
CA HIS A 500 -11.64 -8.21 17.33
C HIS A 500 -10.82 -7.51 18.43
N ARG A 501 -11.41 -6.63 19.24
CA ARG A 501 -10.71 -5.87 20.30
C ARG A 501 -10.82 -6.52 21.67
N GLU A 502 -12.01 -6.96 22.05
CA GLU A 502 -12.27 -7.46 23.42
C GLU A 502 -11.99 -8.96 23.52
N MET A 503 -12.34 -9.75 22.49
CA MET A 503 -12.08 -11.19 22.45
C MET A 503 -10.74 -11.56 21.77
N GLY A 504 -9.96 -10.59 21.29
CA GLY A 504 -8.64 -10.80 20.69
C GLY A 504 -8.60 -11.69 19.43
N LYS A 505 -9.72 -11.90 18.74
CA LYS A 505 -9.76 -12.77 17.55
C LYS A 505 -9.09 -12.09 16.34
N THR A 506 -8.49 -12.91 15.48
CA THR A 506 -7.92 -12.44 14.19
C THR A 506 -9.02 -11.79 13.35
N ALA A 507 -8.69 -10.81 12.49
CA ALA A 507 -9.67 -10.13 11.64
C ALA A 507 -10.51 -11.11 10.80
N SER A 508 -9.92 -12.23 10.37
CA SER A 508 -10.63 -13.31 9.68
C SER A 508 -11.57 -14.09 10.62
N GLY A 509 -11.10 -14.43 11.82
CA GLY A 509 -11.91 -15.09 12.85
C GLY A 509 -13.10 -14.25 13.30
N SER A 510 -12.90 -12.94 13.51
CA SER A 510 -13.97 -12.01 13.88
C SER A 510 -15.03 -11.88 12.79
N ARG A 511 -14.64 -11.79 11.51
CA ARG A 511 -15.61 -11.76 10.40
C ARG A 511 -16.44 -13.03 10.33
N LYS A 512 -15.80 -14.21 10.46
CA LYS A 512 -16.49 -15.49 10.42
C LYS A 512 -17.51 -15.62 11.55
N ALA A 513 -17.13 -15.28 12.78
CA ALA A 513 -18.02 -15.31 13.93
C ALA A 513 -19.25 -14.39 13.74
N VAL A 514 -19.05 -13.15 13.29
CA VAL A 514 -20.14 -12.20 13.04
C VAL A 514 -21.09 -12.68 11.94
N VAL A 515 -20.56 -13.23 10.84
CA VAL A 515 -21.39 -13.74 9.74
C VAL A 515 -22.22 -14.95 10.19
N GLU A 516 -21.64 -15.86 11.00
CA GLU A 516 -22.36 -17.00 11.57
C GLU A 516 -23.49 -16.56 12.53
N GLU A 517 -23.33 -15.45 13.26
CA GLU A 517 -24.37 -14.87 14.13
C GLU A 517 -25.46 -14.11 13.37
N VAL A 518 -25.14 -13.49 12.22
CA VAL A 518 -26.09 -12.68 11.45
C VAL A 518 -27.00 -13.52 10.55
N LEU A 519 -26.52 -14.65 10.00
CA LEU A 519 -27.29 -15.50 9.08
C LEU A 519 -28.63 -16.02 9.66
N PRO A 520 -28.74 -16.41 10.94
CA PRO A 520 -30.01 -16.79 11.55
C PRO A 520 -31.10 -15.71 11.55
N PHE A 521 -30.75 -14.42 11.53
CA PHE A 521 -31.74 -13.33 11.40
C PHE A 521 -32.41 -13.34 10.03
N TRP A 522 -31.62 -13.55 8.99
CA TRP A 522 -32.11 -13.64 7.61
C TRP A 522 -32.90 -14.92 7.35
N SER A 523 -32.49 -16.04 7.97
CA SER A 523 -33.24 -17.30 7.88
C SER A 523 -34.60 -17.23 8.59
N ARG A 524 -34.72 -16.50 9.71
CA ARG A 524 -35.99 -16.26 10.40
C ARG A 524 -36.94 -15.37 9.61
N ALA A 525 -36.39 -14.44 8.82
CA ALA A 525 -37.15 -13.57 7.93
C ALA A 525 -37.62 -14.24 6.63
N GLY A 526 -37.32 -15.53 6.41
CA GLY A 526 -37.75 -16.26 5.20
C GLY A 526 -37.03 -15.84 3.90
N ILE A 527 -35.98 -15.02 3.99
CA ILE A 527 -35.32 -14.42 2.81
C ILE A 527 -34.05 -15.22 2.46
N PRO A 528 -33.92 -15.73 1.22
CA PRO A 528 -32.70 -16.40 0.77
C PRO A 528 -31.48 -15.47 0.81
N THR A 529 -30.41 -15.93 1.45
CA THR A 529 -29.16 -15.16 1.61
C THR A 529 -28.11 -15.47 0.54
N THR A 530 -27.18 -14.53 0.35
CA THR A 530 -25.94 -14.77 -0.39
C THR A 530 -25.04 -15.81 0.29
N THR A 531 -24.03 -16.32 -0.42
CA THR A 531 -23.08 -17.29 0.17
C THR A 531 -22.27 -16.66 1.33
N VAL A 532 -21.87 -17.49 2.30
CA VAL A 532 -21.06 -17.07 3.46
C VAL A 532 -19.80 -16.31 3.06
N ILE A 533 -19.19 -16.69 1.93
CA ILE A 533 -18.00 -16.02 1.37
C ILE A 533 -18.34 -14.58 0.99
N HIS A 534 -19.44 -14.35 0.28
CA HIS A 534 -19.86 -13.01 -0.15
C HIS A 534 -20.31 -12.13 1.03
N ALA A 535 -20.98 -12.71 2.02
CA ALA A 535 -21.30 -12.04 3.28
C ALA A 535 -20.04 -11.57 4.02
N GLY A 536 -19.01 -12.42 4.07
CA GLY A 536 -17.69 -12.08 4.61
C GLY A 536 -17.00 -10.95 3.82
N THR A 537 -17.09 -10.95 2.49
CA THR A 537 -16.55 -9.87 1.65
C THR A 537 -17.29 -8.54 1.88
N LYS A 538 -18.63 -8.55 2.03
CA LYS A 538 -19.41 -7.34 2.37
C LYS A 538 -18.99 -6.76 3.72
N LEU A 539 -18.81 -7.62 4.74
CA LEU A 539 -18.33 -7.18 6.05
C LEU A 539 -16.91 -6.61 5.98
N SER A 540 -16.04 -7.22 5.18
CA SER A 540 -14.68 -6.72 4.97
C SER A 540 -14.67 -5.31 4.34
N LYS A 541 -15.56 -5.05 3.37
CA LYS A 541 -15.70 -3.72 2.76
C LYS A 541 -16.18 -2.68 3.77
N LEU A 542 -17.17 -3.02 4.61
CA LEU A 542 -17.67 -2.14 5.66
C LEU A 542 -16.58 -1.78 6.69
N VAL A 543 -15.83 -2.78 7.15
CA VAL A 543 -14.71 -2.58 8.09
C VAL A 543 -13.57 -1.77 7.45
N LYS A 544 -13.28 -1.99 6.17
CA LYS A 544 -12.27 -1.22 5.43
C LYS A 544 -12.67 0.25 5.29
N ALA A 545 -13.91 0.53 4.87
CA ALA A 545 -14.45 1.88 4.77
C ALA A 545 -14.35 2.64 6.12
N TYR A 546 -14.74 1.98 7.21
CA TYR A 546 -14.59 2.54 8.56
C TYR A 546 -13.12 2.84 8.93
N ASN A 547 -12.21 1.90 8.67
CA ASN A 547 -10.79 2.08 9.00
C ASN A 547 -10.12 3.16 8.14
N ASP A 548 -10.52 3.30 6.88
CA ASP A 548 -9.97 4.32 5.98
C ASP A 548 -10.43 5.72 6.36
N LEU A 549 -11.68 5.87 6.84
CA LEU A 549 -12.14 7.10 7.50
C LEU A 549 -11.34 7.36 8.78
N LYS A 550 -11.13 6.32 9.61
CA LYS A 550 -10.38 6.42 10.87
C LYS A 550 -8.91 6.81 10.69
N LYS A 551 -8.25 6.35 9.63
CA LYS A 551 -6.85 6.73 9.30
C LYS A 551 -6.71 8.23 9.05
N ASN A 552 -7.76 8.86 8.55
CA ASN A 552 -7.78 10.29 8.23
C ASN A 552 -8.49 11.13 9.29
N LYS A 553 -8.78 10.59 10.48
CA LYS A 553 -9.50 11.26 11.59
C LYS A 553 -8.99 12.65 12.02
N ASN A 554 -7.74 12.98 11.67
CA ASN A 554 -7.08 14.25 12.03
C ASN A 554 -6.97 15.21 10.82
N LYS A 555 -7.47 14.84 9.63
CA LYS A 555 -7.37 15.66 8.42
C LYS A 555 -8.66 16.44 8.21
N ASP A 556 -8.60 17.74 8.39
CA ASP A 556 -9.76 18.63 8.25
C ASP A 556 -10.01 19.00 6.77
N ARG A 557 -10.49 18.05 5.96
CA ARG A 557 -10.82 18.29 4.55
C ARG A 557 -12.34 18.18 4.33
N PRO A 558 -12.98 19.08 3.57
CA PRO A 558 -14.43 19.06 3.32
C PRO A 558 -14.94 17.72 2.77
N LYS A 559 -14.20 17.12 1.84
CA LYS A 559 -14.51 15.79 1.28
C LYS A 559 -14.54 14.70 2.34
N HIS A 560 -13.61 14.74 3.29
CA HIS A 560 -13.51 13.73 4.34
C HIS A 560 -14.65 13.87 5.36
N ARG A 561 -15.06 15.10 5.70
CA ARG A 561 -16.28 15.35 6.49
C ARG A 561 -17.55 14.85 5.80
N MET A 562 -17.65 15.04 4.48
CA MET A 562 -18.77 14.54 3.69
C MET A 562 -18.78 13.01 3.64
N ASP A 563 -17.63 12.37 3.45
CA ASP A 563 -17.49 10.91 3.51
C ASP A 563 -17.83 10.36 4.91
N GLU A 564 -17.54 11.09 5.99
CA GLU A 564 -17.95 10.76 7.36
C GLU A 564 -19.47 10.84 7.56
N GLU A 565 -20.13 11.90 7.10
CA GLU A 565 -21.58 12.06 7.20
C GLU A 565 -22.34 11.05 6.33
N ILE A 566 -21.87 10.78 5.12
CA ILE A 566 -22.41 9.70 4.26
C ILE A 566 -22.31 8.36 4.98
N PHE A 567 -21.15 8.06 5.55
CA PHE A 567 -20.95 6.81 6.27
C PHE A 567 -21.82 6.71 7.53
N LYS A 568 -22.05 7.80 8.27
CA LYS A 568 -23.00 7.84 9.40
C LYS A 568 -24.44 7.54 8.96
N GLY A 569 -24.86 8.06 7.82
CA GLY A 569 -26.15 7.71 7.20
C GLY A 569 -26.22 6.22 6.86
N ASP A 570 -25.19 5.70 6.18
CA ASP A 570 -25.09 4.30 5.77
C ASP A 570 -25.16 3.31 6.95
N LEU A 571 -24.68 3.70 8.14
CA LEU A 571 -24.67 2.85 9.34
C LEU A 571 -26.08 2.46 9.81
N GLN A 572 -27.08 3.32 9.55
CA GLN A 572 -28.48 3.05 9.90
C GLN A 572 -29.16 2.09 8.93
N GLU A 573 -28.60 1.85 7.75
CA GLU A 573 -29.14 0.90 6.77
C GLU A 573 -28.93 -0.57 7.19
N ILE A 574 -29.71 -1.47 6.58
CA ILE A 574 -29.56 -2.91 6.78
C ILE A 574 -28.22 -3.41 6.24
N PHE A 575 -27.60 -4.37 6.93
CA PHE A 575 -26.48 -5.11 6.38
C PHE A 575 -27.00 -6.17 5.40
N ASP A 576 -27.33 -5.74 4.18
CA ASP A 576 -28.10 -6.54 3.22
C ASP A 576 -27.36 -7.82 2.78
N LEU A 577 -27.90 -8.97 3.17
CA LEU A 577 -27.43 -10.30 2.76
C LEU A 577 -28.39 -11.01 1.81
N ALA A 578 -29.45 -10.37 1.33
CA ALA A 578 -30.39 -10.98 0.38
C ALA A 578 -29.69 -11.37 -0.93
N HIS A 579 -30.09 -12.50 -1.50
CA HIS A 579 -29.70 -12.89 -2.85
C HIS A 579 -30.20 -11.86 -3.88
N SER A 580 -29.46 -11.68 -4.98
CA SER A 580 -29.75 -10.66 -6.02
C SER A 580 -31.15 -10.79 -6.63
N PHE A 581 -31.70 -12.01 -6.66
CA PHE A 581 -33.02 -12.32 -7.19
C PHE A 581 -34.09 -12.60 -6.12
N SER A 582 -33.83 -12.31 -4.83
CA SER A 582 -34.77 -12.67 -3.74
C SER A 582 -36.19 -12.09 -3.91
N LEU A 583 -36.34 -10.91 -4.55
CA LEU A 583 -37.65 -10.31 -4.82
C LEU A 583 -38.38 -10.92 -6.02
N GLN A 584 -37.67 -11.61 -6.91
CA GLN A 584 -38.20 -12.21 -8.15
C GLN A 584 -38.45 -13.71 -8.01
N ARG A 585 -38.04 -14.29 -6.87
CA ARG A 585 -38.11 -15.72 -6.61
C ARG A 585 -39.53 -16.15 -6.21
N PRO A 586 -40.12 -17.15 -6.89
CA PRO A 586 -41.47 -17.62 -6.59
C PRO A 586 -41.55 -18.41 -5.26
N ASP A 587 -40.42 -18.87 -4.72
CA ASP A 587 -40.33 -19.58 -3.44
C ASP A 587 -40.31 -18.67 -2.21
N VAL A 588 -40.22 -17.35 -2.38
CA VAL A 588 -40.31 -16.36 -1.30
C VAL A 588 -41.74 -15.83 -1.22
N LYS A 589 -42.35 -15.87 -0.02
CA LYS A 589 -43.73 -15.39 0.18
C LYS A 589 -43.81 -13.89 -0.05
N ASP A 590 -44.94 -13.41 -0.58
CA ASP A 590 -45.09 -11.99 -0.89
C ASP A 590 -45.04 -11.10 0.37
N LYS A 591 -45.51 -11.60 1.52
CA LYS A 591 -45.34 -10.94 2.82
C LYS A 591 -43.87 -10.78 3.24
N ASP A 592 -43.00 -11.74 2.90
CA ASP A 592 -41.56 -11.67 3.21
C ASP A 592 -40.83 -10.73 2.22
N LYS A 593 -41.33 -10.60 0.98
CA LYS A 593 -40.86 -9.61 0.00
C LYS A 593 -41.24 -8.19 0.41
N GLU A 594 -42.47 -8.00 0.90
CA GLU A 594 -42.95 -6.73 1.46
C GLU A 594 -42.13 -6.34 2.70
N PHE A 595 -41.86 -7.30 3.59
CA PHE A 595 -40.98 -7.08 4.75
C PHE A 595 -39.55 -6.69 4.33
N LEU A 596 -38.98 -7.29 3.28
CA LEU A 596 -37.65 -6.88 2.79
C LEU A 596 -37.67 -5.48 2.15
N ARG A 597 -38.75 -5.10 1.46
CA ARG A 597 -38.91 -3.74 0.90
C ARG A 597 -39.04 -2.71 2.01
N SER A 598 -39.89 -2.95 3.00
CA SER A 598 -40.04 -2.05 4.14
C SER A 598 -38.72 -1.90 4.92
N GLN A 599 -37.97 -2.98 5.17
CA GLN A 599 -36.67 -2.89 5.84
C GLN A 599 -35.58 -2.16 5.03
N ARG A 600 -35.73 -2.02 3.71
CA ARG A 600 -34.82 -1.25 2.83
C ARG A 600 -35.21 0.22 2.70
N GLU A 601 -36.51 0.53 2.77
CA GLU A 601 -37.06 1.88 2.60
C GLU A 601 -37.18 2.63 3.93
N ASP A 602 -37.80 2.02 4.96
CA ASP A 602 -37.88 2.55 6.32
C ASP A 602 -37.87 1.43 7.38
N ARG A 603 -36.77 1.34 8.12
CA ARG A 603 -36.59 0.32 9.18
C ARG A 603 -37.54 0.51 10.37
N GLY A 604 -38.23 1.65 10.49
CA GLY A 604 -39.13 2.01 11.58
C GLY A 604 -40.47 1.25 11.59
N GLU A 605 -41.03 0.94 10.43
CA GLU A 605 -42.45 0.56 10.30
C GLU A 605 -42.76 -0.95 10.46
N SER A 606 -41.75 -1.83 10.44
CA SER A 606 -41.98 -3.29 10.38
C SER A 606 -41.10 -4.10 11.36
N SER A 607 -41.65 -5.17 11.94
CA SER A 607 -40.93 -6.10 12.83
C SER A 607 -41.37 -7.56 12.57
N MET A 608 -40.51 -8.52 12.92
CA MET A 608 -40.76 -9.96 12.73
C MET A 608 -41.86 -10.54 13.65
N ALA A 609 -42.56 -9.73 14.45
CA ALA A 609 -43.50 -10.16 15.48
C ALA A 609 -44.85 -10.72 14.97
N GLY A 610 -45.06 -10.79 13.64
CA GLY A 610 -46.34 -11.18 13.02
C GLY A 610 -46.36 -12.48 12.23
N ILE A 611 -45.43 -13.42 12.43
CA ILE A 611 -45.38 -14.68 11.65
C ILE A 611 -45.81 -15.89 12.50
N ASP A 612 -47.00 -16.38 12.16
CA ASP A 612 -47.72 -17.59 12.59
C ASP A 612 -46.99 -18.64 13.46
N LEU A 613 -47.66 -18.99 14.56
CA LEU A 613 -47.40 -20.07 15.53
C LEU A 613 -47.22 -21.48 14.90
N VAL A 614 -47.57 -21.62 13.62
CA VAL A 614 -47.45 -22.86 12.84
C VAL A 614 -46.01 -23.09 12.33
N THR A 615 -45.20 -22.04 12.21
CA THR A 615 -43.81 -22.14 11.73
C THR A 615 -42.85 -22.56 12.86
N ALA A 616 -43.14 -22.17 14.11
CA ALA A 616 -42.37 -22.54 15.30
C ALA A 616 -42.30 -24.07 15.48
N LYS A 617 -43.43 -24.79 15.31
CA LYS A 617 -43.49 -26.26 15.40
C LYS A 617 -42.74 -26.99 14.26
N LYS A 618 -42.56 -26.34 13.10
CA LYS A 618 -41.78 -26.89 11.97
C LYS A 618 -40.28 -26.69 12.16
N VAL A 619 -39.88 -25.57 12.75
CA VAL A 619 -38.49 -25.29 13.16
C VAL A 619 -38.09 -26.22 14.31
N GLU A 620 -38.96 -26.48 15.28
CA GLU A 620 -38.71 -27.44 16.37
C GLU A 620 -38.44 -28.86 15.85
N LYS A 621 -39.23 -29.34 14.87
CA LYS A 621 -38.98 -30.62 14.19
C LYS A 621 -37.70 -30.65 13.34
N GLN A 622 -37.26 -29.52 12.77
CA GLN A 622 -35.99 -29.43 12.04
C GLN A 622 -34.79 -29.35 12.98
N VAL A 623 -34.91 -28.66 14.10
CA VAL A 623 -33.90 -28.60 15.16
C VAL A 623 -33.79 -29.97 15.85
N GLU A 624 -34.89 -30.70 16.07
CA GLU A 624 -34.86 -32.11 16.51
C GLU A 624 -34.19 -33.02 15.49
N ARG A 625 -34.45 -32.85 14.18
CA ARG A 625 -33.74 -33.61 13.13
C ARG A 625 -32.25 -33.28 13.08
N GLY A 626 -31.89 -32.01 13.25
CA GLY A 626 -30.50 -31.53 13.28
C GLY A 626 -29.74 -31.98 14.52
N THR A 627 -30.35 -31.91 15.70
CA THR A 627 -29.79 -32.41 16.97
C THR A 627 -29.74 -33.93 16.99
N ARG A 628 -30.69 -34.63 16.37
CA ARG A 628 -30.61 -36.09 16.17
C ARG A 628 -29.48 -36.48 15.22
N LEU A 629 -29.26 -35.74 14.13
CA LEU A 629 -28.11 -35.95 13.24
C LEU A 629 -26.77 -35.63 13.92
N LYS A 630 -26.75 -34.61 14.77
CA LYS A 630 -25.56 -34.22 15.53
C LYS A 630 -25.25 -35.24 16.64
N ARG A 631 -26.26 -35.76 17.35
CA ARG A 631 -26.12 -36.87 18.31
C ARG A 631 -25.76 -38.20 17.62
N LEU A 632 -26.21 -38.43 16.38
CA LEU A 632 -25.80 -39.58 15.58
C LEU A 632 -24.34 -39.45 15.14
N ARG A 633 -23.90 -38.26 14.72
CA ARG A 633 -22.49 -37.99 14.40
C ARG A 633 -21.60 -38.02 15.64
N GLU A 634 -22.04 -37.48 16.77
CA GLU A 634 -21.32 -37.54 18.04
C GLU A 634 -21.28 -38.98 18.57
N ARG A 635 -22.32 -39.81 18.35
CA ARG A 635 -22.26 -41.27 18.61
C ARG A 635 -21.33 -41.97 17.64
N GLU A 636 -21.39 -41.69 16.34
CA GLU A 636 -20.47 -42.26 15.36
C GLU A 636 -19.01 -41.87 15.66
N ASP A 637 -18.75 -40.62 16.04
CA ASP A 637 -17.43 -40.13 16.43
C ASP A 637 -16.99 -40.72 17.78
N SER A 638 -17.91 -40.93 18.73
CA SER A 638 -17.64 -41.61 20.01
C SER A 638 -17.40 -43.12 19.82
N ASP A 639 -18.11 -43.75 18.90
CA ASP A 639 -17.99 -45.17 18.55
C ASP A 639 -16.72 -45.39 17.71
N ILE A 640 -16.36 -44.46 16.82
CA ILE A 640 -15.08 -44.43 16.12
C ILE A 640 -13.95 -44.21 17.13
N ALA A 641 -14.07 -43.28 18.08
CA ALA A 641 -13.07 -43.08 19.13
C ALA A 641 -12.93 -44.31 20.05
N ARG A 642 -14.03 -45.00 20.38
CA ARG A 642 -14.02 -46.27 21.12
C ARG A 642 -13.42 -47.42 20.31
N LEU A 643 -13.61 -47.44 19.00
CA LEU A 643 -12.99 -48.41 18.08
C LEU A 643 -11.49 -48.15 17.92
N THR A 644 -11.06 -46.89 17.88
CA THR A 644 -9.63 -46.51 17.85
C THR A 644 -8.93 -46.83 19.18
N LYS A 645 -9.62 -46.65 20.32
CA LYS A 645 -9.08 -46.99 21.65
C LYS A 645 -9.05 -48.51 21.94
N ARG A 646 -9.70 -49.32 21.10
CA ARG A 646 -9.71 -50.79 21.18
C ARG A 646 -8.72 -51.46 20.22
N ALA A 647 -8.02 -50.67 19.39
CA ALA A 647 -6.99 -51.13 18.46
C ALA A 647 -5.55 -51.03 19.03
N GLU A 648 -5.39 -50.66 20.30
CA GLU A 648 -4.16 -50.91 21.05
C GLU A 648 -4.36 -52.20 21.87
N ILE A 649 -3.97 -53.34 21.30
CA ILE A 649 -3.64 -54.53 22.10
C ILE A 649 -2.11 -54.58 22.22
N PRO A 650 -1.57 -54.51 23.45
CA PRO A 650 -0.19 -54.81 23.74
C PRO A 650 0.09 -56.29 23.48
N SER A 651 1.27 -56.58 22.96
CA SER A 651 1.85 -57.92 22.94
C SER A 651 1.86 -58.54 24.34
N GLN A 652 1.13 -59.65 24.55
CA GLN A 652 1.66 -60.97 24.97
C GLN A 652 0.55 -62.00 25.38
N SER A 653 0.74 -63.25 24.90
CA SER A 653 0.41 -64.59 25.46
C SER A 653 -1.04 -65.05 25.83
N SER A 654 -1.52 -66.03 25.03
CA SER A 654 -2.13 -67.35 25.35
C SER A 654 -3.52 -67.58 26.03
N SER A 655 -4.29 -68.46 25.37
CA SER A 655 -5.26 -69.49 25.86
C SER A 655 -6.77 -69.15 26.02
N SER A 656 -7.61 -70.21 25.95
CA SER A 656 -8.93 -70.33 25.30
C SER A 656 -10.13 -70.67 26.22
N SER A 657 -11.34 -70.69 25.60
CA SER A 657 -12.66 -71.29 25.99
C SER A 657 -13.69 -70.31 26.62
N SER A 658 -15.03 -70.37 26.46
CA SER A 658 -16.00 -71.03 25.54
C SER A 658 -17.44 -70.57 25.90
N SER A 659 -18.31 -70.26 24.90
CA SER A 659 -19.82 -70.35 24.87
C SER A 659 -20.65 -69.55 25.92
N PRO A 660 -22.01 -69.36 25.84
CA PRO A 660 -23.10 -69.97 25.02
C PRO A 660 -24.09 -68.96 24.32
N VAL A 661 -24.80 -69.29 23.20
CA VAL A 661 -26.19 -69.84 23.00
C VAL A 661 -27.31 -68.89 23.53
N SER A 662 -28.43 -68.50 22.86
CA SER A 662 -29.50 -69.19 22.07
C SER A 662 -30.51 -68.12 21.56
N THR A 663 -30.95 -68.05 20.28
CA THR A 663 -32.17 -68.66 19.61
C THR A 663 -33.56 -68.12 20.07
N THR A 664 -34.64 -67.91 19.30
CA THR A 664 -35.05 -68.03 17.87
C THR A 664 -36.52 -67.60 17.72
N SER A 665 -36.95 -67.08 16.56
CA SER A 665 -38.11 -67.62 15.80
C SER A 665 -38.11 -67.13 14.34
N SER A 666 -38.31 -68.07 13.42
CA SER A 666 -38.52 -67.97 11.95
C SER A 666 -39.71 -68.88 11.59
N PRO A 667 -40.34 -68.84 10.39
CA PRO A 667 -39.77 -69.41 9.13
C PRO A 667 -40.16 -68.60 7.84
N ALA A 668 -39.30 -68.34 6.86
CA ALA A 668 -38.61 -69.18 5.87
C ALA A 668 -39.45 -69.66 4.65
N ARG A 669 -39.13 -69.15 3.44
CA ARG A 669 -38.70 -69.99 2.28
C ARG A 669 -38.18 -69.15 1.10
N GLY A 670 -37.01 -69.56 0.59
CA GLY A 670 -36.35 -69.03 -0.61
C GLY A 670 -34.83 -69.34 -0.62
N SER A 671 -34.47 -70.58 -0.94
CA SER A 671 -33.11 -71.17 -1.02
C SER A 671 -32.16 -70.41 -1.98
N ARG A 672 -30.93 -70.04 -1.61
CA ARG A 672 -29.67 -70.81 -1.38
C ARG A 672 -28.69 -70.66 -2.56
N SER A 673 -27.59 -69.93 -2.35
CA SER A 673 -26.25 -70.33 -2.82
C SER A 673 -25.18 -69.45 -2.17
N GLN A 674 -24.29 -70.07 -1.38
CA GLN A 674 -23.06 -69.44 -0.90
C GLN A 674 -22.12 -69.21 -2.08
N ARG A 675 -21.62 -67.98 -2.27
CA ARG A 675 -20.48 -67.72 -3.15
C ARG A 675 -19.36 -67.03 -2.37
N LYS A 676 -18.38 -67.89 -2.01
CA LYS A 676 -16.92 -67.71 -1.84
C LYS A 676 -16.41 -66.32 -1.44
N LYS A 677 -15.61 -66.29 -0.35
CA LYS A 677 -14.55 -65.30 -0.12
C LYS A 677 -13.74 -65.15 -1.42
N LEU A 678 -13.87 -64.02 -2.08
CA LEU A 678 -12.98 -63.59 -3.15
C LEU A 678 -11.91 -62.67 -2.54
N LYS A 679 -10.67 -63.03 -2.88
CA LYS A 679 -9.38 -62.47 -2.50
C LYS A 679 -9.41 -60.93 -2.36
N GLN A 680 -8.77 -60.42 -1.31
CA GLN A 680 -8.34 -59.02 -1.26
C GLN A 680 -7.42 -58.77 -2.47
N SER A 681 -7.88 -57.99 -3.42
CA SER A 681 -7.02 -57.38 -4.43
C SER A 681 -6.31 -56.17 -3.80
N PRO A 682 -5.01 -55.95 -4.08
CA PRO A 682 -4.29 -54.80 -3.56
C PRO A 682 -4.87 -53.52 -4.18
N SER A 683 -5.50 -52.65 -3.37
CA SER A 683 -5.97 -51.36 -3.88
C SER A 683 -4.77 -50.47 -4.19
N ILE A 684 -4.52 -50.17 -5.46
CA ILE A 684 -3.46 -49.24 -5.86
C ILE A 684 -3.81 -47.85 -5.34
N SER A 685 -2.92 -47.30 -4.51
CA SER A 685 -3.17 -46.11 -3.69
C SER A 685 -2.71 -44.83 -4.38
N VAL A 686 -3.60 -43.85 -4.49
CA VAL A 686 -3.37 -42.48 -5.00
C VAL A 686 -2.41 -41.65 -4.10
N LYS A 687 -1.79 -42.27 -3.10
CA LYS A 687 -0.97 -41.61 -2.06
C LYS A 687 0.52 -41.57 -2.37
N ASP A 688 0.95 -41.99 -3.57
CA ASP A 688 2.36 -41.94 -3.92
C ASP A 688 2.90 -40.49 -3.92
N LEU A 689 4.01 -40.27 -3.21
CA LEU A 689 4.56 -38.94 -2.98
C LEU A 689 5.19 -38.33 -4.24
N ASN A 690 5.81 -39.15 -5.10
CA ASN A 690 6.40 -38.68 -6.35
C ASN A 690 5.29 -38.27 -7.33
N LEU A 691 4.23 -39.05 -7.40
CA LEU A 691 3.06 -38.74 -8.22
C LEU A 691 2.40 -37.41 -7.79
N ILE A 692 2.20 -37.22 -6.48
CA ILE A 692 1.66 -35.96 -5.93
C ILE A 692 2.60 -34.79 -6.21
N SER A 693 3.92 -35.00 -6.04
CA SER A 693 4.93 -33.96 -6.28
C SER A 693 4.99 -33.51 -7.73
N THR A 694 4.84 -34.44 -8.68
CA THR A 694 4.75 -34.14 -10.11
C THR A 694 3.45 -33.37 -10.43
N TRP A 695 2.30 -33.80 -9.90
CA TRP A 695 1.04 -33.07 -10.12
C TRP A 695 1.06 -31.64 -9.58
N ASP A 696 1.69 -31.43 -8.43
CA ASP A 696 1.85 -30.12 -7.82
C ASP A 696 2.84 -29.24 -8.61
N ARG A 697 3.99 -29.79 -9.02
CA ARG A 697 4.98 -29.09 -9.85
C ARG A 697 4.41 -28.64 -11.20
N GLU A 698 3.66 -29.51 -11.86
CA GLU A 698 3.03 -29.22 -13.15
C GLU A 698 1.71 -28.46 -13.04
N LYS A 699 1.32 -28.08 -11.81
CA LYS A 699 0.10 -27.32 -11.52
C LYS A 699 -1.19 -27.96 -12.07
N LEU A 700 -1.24 -29.28 -12.15
CA LEU A 700 -2.44 -29.97 -12.60
C LEU A 700 -3.58 -29.68 -11.63
N SER A 701 -4.75 -29.31 -12.16
CA SER A 701 -5.97 -29.23 -11.35
C SER A 701 -6.32 -30.63 -10.79
N VAL A 702 -7.08 -30.68 -9.70
CA VAL A 702 -7.53 -31.97 -9.13
C VAL A 702 -8.26 -32.84 -10.16
N ARG A 703 -8.99 -32.21 -11.11
CA ARG A 703 -9.68 -32.91 -12.20
C ARG A 703 -8.69 -33.44 -13.24
N GLN A 704 -7.73 -32.62 -13.68
CA GLN A 704 -6.71 -33.03 -14.63
C GLN A 704 -5.85 -34.16 -14.05
N ALA A 705 -5.38 -34.04 -12.81
CA ALA A 705 -4.61 -35.09 -12.13
C ALA A 705 -5.38 -36.42 -12.02
N MET A 706 -6.69 -36.36 -11.71
CA MET A 706 -7.54 -37.54 -11.70
C MET A 706 -7.68 -38.16 -13.11
N SER A 707 -7.92 -37.32 -14.12
CA SER A 707 -8.12 -37.77 -15.50
C SER A 707 -6.85 -38.35 -16.10
N THR A 708 -5.69 -37.72 -15.88
CA THR A 708 -4.40 -38.23 -16.35
C THR A 708 -4.06 -39.53 -15.64
N PHE A 709 -4.26 -39.62 -14.32
CA PHE A 709 -4.06 -40.86 -13.58
C PHE A 709 -4.97 -42.00 -14.06
N ALA A 710 -6.26 -41.72 -14.29
CA ALA A 710 -7.21 -42.71 -14.78
C ALA A 710 -6.85 -43.18 -16.21
N ALA A 711 -6.48 -42.26 -17.09
CA ALA A 711 -6.03 -42.59 -18.45
C ALA A 711 -4.73 -43.43 -18.42
N THR A 712 -3.75 -43.06 -17.59
CA THR A 712 -2.52 -43.83 -17.42
C THR A 712 -2.81 -45.22 -16.86
N ALA A 713 -3.69 -45.34 -15.86
CA ALA A 713 -4.10 -46.63 -15.31
C ALA A 713 -4.76 -47.52 -16.37
N GLN A 714 -5.62 -46.96 -17.22
CA GLN A 714 -6.27 -47.68 -18.32
C GLN A 714 -5.25 -48.18 -19.36
N VAL A 715 -4.26 -47.35 -19.73
CA VAL A 715 -3.17 -47.74 -20.64
C VAL A 715 -2.30 -48.85 -20.02
N LEU A 716 -2.12 -48.84 -18.70
CA LEU A 716 -1.41 -49.88 -17.96
C LEU A 716 -2.25 -51.15 -17.73
N GLY A 717 -3.45 -51.25 -18.32
CA GLY A 717 -4.32 -52.42 -18.22
C GLY A 717 -5.01 -52.58 -16.86
N MET A 718 -5.05 -51.52 -16.05
CA MET A 718 -5.68 -51.54 -14.73
C MET A 718 -7.18 -51.26 -14.82
N ASP A 719 -8.00 -52.04 -14.12
CA ASP A 719 -9.45 -51.83 -14.04
C ASP A 719 -9.77 -50.63 -13.14
N ILE A 720 -10.27 -49.56 -13.73
CA ILE A 720 -10.69 -48.32 -13.04
C ILE A 720 -11.79 -48.62 -12.01
N GLY A 721 -12.67 -49.60 -12.27
CA GLY A 721 -13.75 -49.99 -11.35
C GLY A 721 -13.25 -50.57 -10.02
N SER A 722 -12.04 -51.12 -10.02
CA SER A 722 -11.36 -51.63 -8.82
C SER A 722 -10.58 -50.56 -8.04
N MET A 723 -10.47 -49.33 -8.56
CA MET A 723 -9.66 -48.26 -7.96
C MET A 723 -10.51 -47.20 -7.27
N ALA A 724 -10.07 -46.72 -6.10
CA ALA A 724 -10.74 -45.64 -5.37
C ALA A 724 -10.38 -44.23 -5.92
N VAL A 725 -10.56 -43.99 -7.21
CA VAL A 725 -10.20 -42.72 -7.88
C VAL A 725 -11.41 -41.80 -7.93
N SER A 726 -11.45 -40.80 -7.04
CA SER A 726 -12.45 -39.72 -7.06
C SER A 726 -11.79 -38.36 -6.87
N LYS A 727 -12.48 -37.28 -7.26
CA LYS A 727 -12.02 -35.89 -7.00
C LYS A 727 -11.65 -35.68 -5.53
N SER A 728 -12.47 -36.19 -4.62
CA SER A 728 -12.27 -36.05 -3.18
C SER A 728 -11.11 -36.92 -2.69
N THR A 729 -10.88 -38.09 -3.28
CA THR A 729 -9.73 -38.95 -2.95
C THR A 729 -8.42 -38.29 -3.36
N VAL A 730 -8.31 -37.82 -4.61
CA VAL A 730 -7.11 -37.12 -5.13
C VAL A 730 -6.85 -35.84 -4.33
N HIS A 731 -7.89 -35.07 -3.99
CA HIS A 731 -7.74 -33.86 -3.20
C HIS A 731 -7.18 -34.14 -1.80
N ARG A 732 -7.74 -35.13 -1.08
CA ARG A 732 -7.25 -35.53 0.25
C ARG A 732 -5.84 -36.10 0.19
N ALA A 733 -5.55 -36.94 -0.80
CA ALA A 733 -4.23 -37.50 -1.01
C ALA A 733 -3.17 -36.40 -1.23
N ARG A 734 -3.48 -35.37 -2.04
CA ARG A 734 -2.56 -34.22 -2.23
C ARG A 734 -2.33 -33.41 -0.96
N ILE A 735 -3.37 -33.14 -0.17
CA ILE A 735 -3.23 -32.41 1.10
C ILE A 735 -2.31 -33.17 2.07
N ALA A 736 -2.59 -34.47 2.28
CA ALA A 736 -1.80 -35.31 3.16
C ALA A 736 -0.37 -35.52 2.62
N GLY A 737 -0.21 -35.73 1.31
CA GLY A 737 1.10 -35.91 0.70
C GLY A 737 1.99 -34.66 0.78
N ARG A 738 1.43 -33.45 0.67
CA ARG A 738 2.20 -32.21 0.86
C ARG A 738 2.74 -32.08 2.27
N GLU A 739 1.89 -32.38 3.26
CA GLU A 739 2.26 -32.34 4.67
C GLU A 739 3.32 -33.40 4.98
N GLN A 740 3.10 -34.65 4.58
CA GLN A 740 4.06 -35.74 4.73
C GLN A 740 5.40 -35.46 4.01
N ALA A 741 5.37 -34.87 2.80
CA ALA A 741 6.58 -34.47 2.11
C ALA A 741 7.34 -33.38 2.89
N ALA A 742 6.63 -32.37 3.38
CA ALA A 742 7.25 -31.28 4.13
C ALA A 742 7.88 -31.78 5.44
N GLU A 743 7.20 -32.68 6.17
CA GLU A 743 7.73 -33.35 7.35
C GLU A 743 8.98 -34.16 7.00
N LYS A 744 8.92 -35.00 5.96
CA LYS A 744 10.07 -35.79 5.50
C LYS A 744 11.25 -34.92 5.07
N ILE A 745 11.00 -33.79 4.40
CA ILE A 745 12.03 -32.82 4.02
C ILE A 745 12.69 -32.22 5.27
N VAL A 746 11.90 -31.94 6.31
CA VAL A 746 12.40 -31.41 7.59
C VAL A 746 13.18 -32.47 8.38
N GLU A 747 12.74 -33.73 8.36
CA GLU A 747 13.46 -34.86 8.99
C GLU A 747 14.79 -35.14 8.31
N LEU A 748 14.80 -35.28 6.97
CA LEU A 748 16.02 -35.44 6.18
C LEU A 748 16.99 -34.28 6.43
N ARG A 749 16.46 -33.05 6.51
CA ARG A 749 17.25 -31.87 6.87
C ARG A 749 17.93 -32.06 8.22
N ASN A 750 17.19 -32.42 9.27
CA ASN A 750 17.75 -32.50 10.63
C ASN A 750 18.86 -33.56 10.78
N GLN A 751 18.90 -34.57 9.89
CA GLN A 751 19.94 -35.60 9.89
C GLN A 751 21.23 -35.15 9.19
N GLU A 752 21.18 -34.17 8.30
CA GLU A 752 22.30 -33.76 7.43
C GLU A 752 22.72 -32.28 7.58
N ILE A 753 22.21 -31.51 8.55
CA ILE A 753 22.47 -30.05 8.62
C ILE A 753 23.97 -29.76 8.77
N PRO A 754 24.62 -29.15 7.76
CA PRO A 754 26.04 -28.78 7.83
C PRO A 754 26.29 -27.77 8.93
N GLU A 755 27.50 -27.76 9.47
CA GLU A 755 27.86 -26.87 10.58
C GLU A 755 27.89 -25.39 10.18
N ARG A 756 27.95 -25.09 8.88
CA ARG A 756 28.13 -23.73 8.36
C ARG A 756 27.12 -23.39 7.27
N LEU A 757 26.40 -22.30 7.49
CA LEU A 757 25.30 -21.88 6.64
C LEU A 757 25.41 -20.39 6.31
N VAL A 758 25.09 -20.04 5.06
CA VAL A 758 24.90 -18.65 4.62
C VAL A 758 23.39 -18.38 4.55
N LEU A 759 22.96 -17.34 5.26
CA LEU A 759 21.56 -16.90 5.29
C LEU A 759 21.28 -15.91 4.17
N HIS A 760 20.22 -16.17 3.42
CA HIS A 760 19.73 -15.38 2.31
C HIS A 760 18.31 -14.92 2.57
N TRP A 761 17.99 -13.69 2.18
CA TRP A 761 16.61 -13.23 2.15
C TRP A 761 16.35 -12.23 1.03
N ASP A 762 15.11 -12.20 0.57
CA ASP A 762 14.60 -11.23 -0.39
C ASP A 762 13.10 -11.00 -0.15
N GLY A 763 12.63 -9.78 -0.41
CA GLY A 763 11.27 -9.33 -0.10
C GLY A 763 10.53 -8.84 -1.35
N LYS A 764 9.23 -9.14 -1.45
CA LYS A 764 8.38 -8.61 -2.51
C LYS A 764 6.94 -8.43 -2.06
N LEU A 765 6.34 -7.31 -2.48
CA LEU A 765 4.91 -7.07 -2.34
C LEU A 765 4.13 -8.01 -3.26
N LEU A 766 3.34 -8.92 -2.68
CA LEU A 766 2.51 -9.90 -3.37
C LEU A 766 1.06 -9.82 -2.89
N LEU A 767 0.12 -10.19 -3.76
CA LEU A 767 -1.29 -10.29 -3.39
C LEU A 767 -1.50 -11.51 -2.48
N SER A 768 -2.14 -11.32 -1.33
CA SER A 768 -2.48 -12.39 -0.42
C SER A 768 -3.69 -13.19 -0.93
N LEU A 769 -3.93 -14.35 -0.32
CA LEU A 769 -5.14 -15.15 -0.56
C LEU A 769 -6.45 -14.39 -0.26
N SER A 770 -6.41 -13.30 0.52
CA SER A 770 -7.56 -12.43 0.79
C SER A 770 -7.73 -11.29 -0.21
N GLY A 771 -6.79 -11.13 -1.15
CA GLY A 771 -6.79 -10.07 -2.16
C GLY A 771 -6.16 -8.74 -1.72
N ASP A 772 -5.57 -8.68 -0.52
CA ASP A 772 -4.79 -7.52 -0.05
C ASP A 772 -3.32 -7.68 -0.42
N THR A 773 -2.57 -6.60 -0.65
CA THR A 773 -1.12 -6.66 -0.89
C THR A 773 -0.37 -6.82 0.43
N GLU A 774 0.43 -7.88 0.55
CA GLU A 774 1.29 -8.20 1.69
C GLU A 774 2.76 -8.27 1.26
N ASP A 775 3.68 -7.86 2.13
CA ASP A 775 5.11 -8.04 1.89
C ASP A 775 5.51 -9.46 2.24
N ARG A 776 6.06 -10.22 1.29
CA ARG A 776 6.43 -11.62 1.45
C ARG A 776 7.94 -11.73 1.37
N ILE A 777 8.55 -12.31 2.41
CA ILE A 777 10.00 -12.44 2.51
C ILE A 777 10.37 -13.90 2.32
N ALA A 778 11.12 -14.23 1.27
CA ALA A 778 11.69 -15.55 1.10
C ALA A 778 12.95 -15.66 1.97
N VAL A 779 13.00 -16.65 2.87
CA VAL A 779 14.16 -16.91 3.74
C VAL A 779 14.79 -18.23 3.35
N LEU A 780 16.06 -18.20 2.96
CA LEU A 780 16.79 -19.38 2.49
C LEU A 780 18.14 -19.53 3.18
N LEU A 781 18.63 -20.77 3.18
CA LEU A 781 19.98 -21.11 3.58
C LEU A 781 20.71 -21.73 2.40
N THR A 782 22.00 -21.47 2.30
CA THR A 782 22.89 -22.25 1.43
C THR A 782 23.97 -22.94 2.24
N GLU A 783 24.31 -24.14 1.79
CA GLU A 783 25.40 -24.97 2.26
C GLU A 783 26.63 -24.82 1.35
N GLU A 784 27.78 -25.35 1.80
CA GLU A 784 29.06 -25.33 1.07
C GLU A 784 28.95 -25.94 -0.35
N ASP A 785 28.08 -26.94 -0.56
CA ASP A 785 27.92 -27.68 -1.84
C ASP A 785 26.78 -27.17 -2.77
N ASP A 786 26.42 -25.88 -2.70
CA ASP A 786 25.31 -25.26 -3.50
C ASP A 786 23.88 -25.71 -3.16
N ALA A 787 23.71 -26.51 -2.12
CA ALA A 787 22.39 -26.94 -1.70
C ALA A 787 21.62 -25.74 -1.09
N LYS A 788 20.57 -25.30 -1.79
CA LYS A 788 19.68 -24.18 -1.40
C LYS A 788 18.45 -24.68 -0.66
N PHE A 789 18.17 -24.18 0.54
CA PHE A 789 17.02 -24.63 1.33
C PHE A 789 16.09 -23.47 1.64
N LEU A 790 14.81 -23.63 1.29
CA LEU A 790 13.77 -22.64 1.60
C LEU A 790 13.19 -22.92 2.98
N LEU A 791 13.50 -22.06 3.95
CA LEU A 791 12.95 -22.17 5.31
C LEU A 791 11.46 -21.82 5.34
N GLY A 792 11.10 -20.76 4.62
CA GLY A 792 9.74 -20.29 4.54
C GLY A 792 9.62 -19.00 3.75
N VAL A 793 8.36 -18.61 3.53
CA VAL A 793 7.99 -17.35 2.90
C VAL A 793 6.95 -16.62 3.76
N PRO A 794 7.33 -16.21 4.98
CA PRO A 794 6.45 -15.48 5.88
C PRO A 794 5.96 -14.15 5.28
N ALA A 795 4.75 -13.76 5.66
CA ALA A 795 4.25 -12.41 5.43
C ALA A 795 4.80 -11.47 6.51
N SER A 796 5.21 -10.27 6.10
CA SER A 796 5.57 -9.16 6.97
C SER A 796 4.44 -8.14 7.04
N SER A 797 4.27 -7.50 8.20
CA SER A 797 3.26 -6.46 8.43
C SER A 797 3.61 -5.11 7.80
N ASP A 798 4.90 -4.85 7.56
CA ASP A 798 5.40 -3.69 6.83
C ASP A 798 6.76 -3.98 6.16
N SER A 799 7.21 -3.06 5.30
CA SER A 799 8.46 -3.16 4.53
C SER A 799 9.66 -2.49 5.22
N THR A 800 9.74 -2.56 6.56
CA THR A 800 10.87 -1.99 7.32
C THR A 800 11.97 -3.02 7.57
N GLY A 801 13.24 -2.57 7.63
CA GLY A 801 14.38 -3.44 7.96
C GLY A 801 14.25 -4.14 9.33
N ARG A 802 13.56 -3.51 10.30
CA ARG A 802 13.26 -4.10 11.61
C ARG A 802 12.35 -5.31 11.52
N ASN A 803 11.21 -5.18 10.84
CA ASN A 803 10.27 -6.29 10.74
C ASN A 803 10.81 -7.39 9.84
N MET A 804 11.55 -7.03 8.79
CA MET A 804 12.27 -8.01 7.96
C MET A 804 13.24 -8.85 8.80
N ALA A 805 14.07 -8.23 9.64
CA ALA A 805 14.95 -8.97 10.55
C ALA A 805 14.17 -9.90 11.50
N ALA A 806 13.11 -9.40 12.14
CA ALA A 806 12.30 -10.20 13.07
C ALA A 806 11.65 -11.42 12.40
N VAL A 807 11.17 -11.24 11.16
CA VAL A 807 10.56 -12.30 10.36
C VAL A 807 11.59 -13.34 9.93
N VAL A 808 12.78 -12.91 9.50
CA VAL A 808 13.90 -13.78 9.14
C VAL A 808 14.36 -14.62 10.34
N LEU A 809 14.60 -13.97 11.49
CA LEU A 809 15.02 -14.61 12.73
C LEU A 809 14.00 -15.66 13.19
N LYS A 810 12.70 -15.37 13.09
CA LYS A 810 11.65 -16.32 13.43
C LYS A 810 11.71 -17.61 12.60
N GLU A 811 12.04 -17.54 11.31
CA GLU A 811 12.19 -18.75 10.49
C GLU A 811 13.52 -19.47 10.77
N VAL A 812 14.58 -18.74 11.12
CA VAL A 812 15.87 -19.31 11.57
C VAL A 812 15.70 -20.07 12.90
N ASP A 813 15.02 -19.48 13.89
CA ASP A 813 14.79 -20.10 15.19
C ASP A 813 13.93 -21.36 15.05
N LYS A 814 12.88 -21.34 14.21
CA LYS A 814 12.07 -22.53 13.89
C LYS A 814 12.89 -23.65 13.22
N ALA A 815 13.94 -23.29 12.49
CA ALA A 815 14.80 -24.26 11.83
C ALA A 815 15.86 -24.84 12.78
N GLY A 816 16.11 -24.23 13.95
CA GLY A 816 17.10 -24.70 14.92
C GLY A 816 18.54 -24.56 14.44
N VAL A 817 18.82 -23.58 13.57
CA VAL A 817 20.14 -23.40 12.92
C VAL A 817 20.84 -22.10 13.33
N ARG A 818 20.37 -21.48 14.42
CA ARG A 818 20.84 -20.17 14.90
C ARG A 818 22.36 -20.11 15.03
N ASP A 819 22.97 -21.15 15.58
CA ASP A 819 24.41 -21.23 15.88
C ASP A 819 25.27 -21.61 14.67
N LYS A 820 24.65 -22.15 13.61
CA LYS A 820 25.32 -22.62 12.39
C LYS A 820 25.49 -21.55 11.30
N ILE A 821 24.83 -20.40 11.45
CA ILE A 821 24.92 -19.29 10.47
C ILE A 821 26.25 -18.54 10.64
N ILE A 822 27.07 -18.50 9.60
CA ILE A 822 28.37 -17.80 9.64
C ILE A 822 28.39 -16.49 8.82
N ALA A 823 27.47 -16.37 7.88
CA ALA A 823 27.42 -15.25 6.94
C ALA A 823 26.00 -14.94 6.47
N PHE A 824 25.81 -13.72 5.97
CA PHE A 824 24.61 -13.27 5.28
C PHE A 824 24.93 -12.93 3.83
N CYS A 825 24.02 -13.24 2.92
CA CYS A 825 24.06 -12.70 1.57
C CYS A 825 22.74 -11.99 1.23
N PHE A 826 22.85 -10.74 0.80
CA PHE A 826 21.71 -9.83 0.66
C PHE A 826 21.97 -8.75 -0.40
N ASP A 827 20.89 -8.17 -0.92
CA ASP A 827 20.96 -7.05 -1.85
C ASP A 827 21.35 -5.77 -1.15
N THR A 828 22.16 -4.93 -1.81
CA THR A 828 22.77 -3.71 -1.23
C THR A 828 21.80 -2.53 -1.12
N THR A 829 20.54 -2.81 -0.80
CA THR A 829 19.50 -1.80 -0.56
C THR A 829 19.64 -1.19 0.84
N ALA A 830 19.13 0.04 1.00
CA ALA A 830 19.15 0.74 2.30
C ALA A 830 18.36 0.01 3.39
N LEU A 831 17.33 -0.77 3.01
CA LEU A 831 16.54 -1.59 3.95
C LEU A 831 17.37 -2.70 4.60
N ASN A 832 18.33 -3.28 3.86
CA ASN A 832 19.23 -4.31 4.39
C ASN A 832 20.43 -3.69 5.11
N THR A 833 21.04 -2.67 4.51
CA THR A 833 22.36 -2.12 4.90
C THR A 833 22.33 -0.93 5.86
N GLY A 834 21.14 -0.39 6.18
CA GLY A 834 21.01 0.81 7.00
C GLY A 834 21.68 0.70 8.38
N MET A 835 22.50 1.68 8.75
CA MET A 835 23.36 1.65 9.96
C MET A 835 22.62 1.59 11.31
N VAL A 836 21.33 1.96 11.34
CA VAL A 836 20.55 2.05 12.59
C VAL A 836 19.34 1.10 12.57
N GLN A 837 18.73 0.92 11.40
CA GLN A 837 17.47 0.20 11.24
C GLN A 837 17.54 -0.92 10.18
N GLY A 838 18.72 -1.13 9.57
CA GLY A 838 18.91 -2.15 8.54
C GLY A 838 18.78 -3.55 9.09
N ALA A 839 18.30 -4.47 8.25
CA ALA A 839 18.07 -5.85 8.64
C ALA A 839 19.36 -6.55 9.13
N CYS A 840 20.49 -6.35 8.47
CA CYS A 840 21.75 -7.06 8.81
C CYS A 840 22.22 -6.78 10.24
N ILE A 841 22.22 -5.50 10.65
CA ILE A 841 22.64 -5.09 12.00
C ILE A 841 21.72 -5.68 13.07
N ARG A 842 20.41 -5.70 12.80
CA ARG A 842 19.42 -6.22 13.74
C ARG A 842 19.53 -7.73 13.91
N ILE A 843 19.82 -8.45 12.83
CA ILE A 843 20.04 -9.90 12.91
C ILE A 843 21.30 -10.18 13.73
N GLU A 844 22.43 -9.48 13.51
CA GLU A 844 23.62 -9.65 14.35
C GLU A 844 23.38 -9.31 15.83
N GLN A 845 22.68 -8.20 16.11
CA GLN A 845 22.33 -7.80 17.48
C GLN A 845 21.50 -8.86 18.21
N GLU A 846 20.53 -9.46 17.53
CA GLU A 846 19.71 -10.53 18.13
C GLU A 846 20.49 -11.83 18.28
N LEU A 847 21.34 -12.18 17.31
CA LEU A 847 22.19 -13.37 17.38
C LEU A 847 23.31 -13.23 18.42
N GLY A 848 23.63 -12.01 18.85
CA GLY A 848 24.66 -11.75 19.87
C GLY A 848 26.08 -12.03 19.39
N ARG A 849 26.30 -12.13 18.07
CA ARG A 849 27.61 -12.42 17.47
C ARG A 849 27.80 -11.75 16.12
N SER A 850 29.06 -11.57 15.75
CA SER A 850 29.46 -10.94 14.50
C SER A 850 29.50 -11.96 13.35
N LEU A 851 28.96 -11.60 12.19
CA LEU A 851 28.84 -12.46 11.01
C LEU A 851 29.45 -11.80 9.78
N LEU A 852 29.72 -12.59 8.74
CA LEU A 852 30.24 -12.07 7.46
C LEU A 852 29.11 -11.44 6.65
N TRP A 853 29.33 -10.21 6.16
CA TRP A 853 28.39 -9.51 5.30
C TRP A 853 28.80 -9.68 3.84
N LEU A 854 28.12 -10.57 3.12
CA LEU A 854 28.38 -10.86 1.71
C LEU A 854 27.37 -10.10 0.84
N ALA A 855 27.72 -8.87 0.45
CA ALA A 855 26.91 -8.09 -0.48
C ALA A 855 26.70 -8.85 -1.81
N CYS A 856 25.47 -8.90 -2.30
CA CYS A 856 25.13 -9.59 -3.55
C CYS A 856 25.85 -8.95 -4.75
N ARG A 857 26.84 -9.64 -5.33
CA ARG A 857 27.61 -9.11 -6.46
C ARG A 857 26.81 -8.99 -7.75
N HIS A 858 25.86 -9.90 -7.98
CA HIS A 858 24.91 -9.78 -9.09
C HIS A 858 24.09 -8.49 -8.99
N HIS A 859 23.58 -8.14 -7.80
CA HIS A 859 22.86 -6.88 -7.60
C HIS A 859 23.75 -5.67 -7.93
N VAL A 860 25.02 -5.68 -7.51
CA VAL A 860 25.98 -4.61 -7.82
C VAL A 860 26.18 -4.46 -9.33
N HIS A 861 26.40 -5.56 -10.05
CA HIS A 861 26.58 -5.53 -11.51
C HIS A 861 25.30 -5.23 -12.28
N GLU A 862 24.12 -5.54 -11.75
CA GLU A 862 22.84 -5.09 -12.29
C GLU A 862 22.74 -3.56 -12.25
N VAL A 863 23.09 -2.94 -11.11
CA VAL A 863 23.11 -1.49 -10.94
C VAL A 863 24.10 -0.82 -11.88
N ILE A 864 25.31 -1.40 -12.04
CA ILE A 864 26.32 -0.89 -12.98
C ILE A 864 25.79 -0.87 -14.41
N LEU A 865 25.21 -1.98 -14.89
CA LEU A 865 24.67 -2.04 -16.24
C LEU A 865 23.49 -1.08 -16.43
N LYS A 866 22.65 -0.92 -15.41
CA LYS A 866 21.54 0.04 -15.43
C LYS A 866 22.05 1.47 -15.60
N ASP A 867 23.02 1.90 -14.80
CA ASP A 867 23.57 3.26 -14.87
C ASP A 867 24.27 3.52 -16.20
N VAL A 868 25.01 2.54 -16.73
CA VAL A 868 25.63 2.61 -18.07
C VAL A 868 24.57 2.74 -19.17
N PHE A 869 23.49 1.96 -19.07
CA PHE A 869 22.37 2.03 -20.01
C PHE A 869 21.69 3.40 -19.97
N GLU A 870 21.38 3.93 -18.79
CA GLU A 870 20.75 5.24 -18.61
C GLU A 870 21.66 6.40 -19.07
N ALA A 871 22.96 6.30 -18.84
CA ALA A 871 23.94 7.27 -19.34
C ALA A 871 24.04 7.28 -20.87
N SER A 872 23.77 6.14 -21.53
CA SER A 872 23.92 5.98 -22.98
C SER A 872 22.62 6.24 -23.76
N LEU A 873 21.47 5.83 -23.23
CA LEU A 873 20.17 5.87 -23.92
C LEU A 873 19.12 6.75 -23.22
N GLY A 874 19.44 7.32 -22.06
CA GLY A 874 18.54 8.13 -21.25
C GLY A 874 17.65 7.32 -20.31
N SER A 875 17.06 7.99 -19.32
CA SER A 875 16.09 7.39 -18.41
C SER A 875 14.71 7.29 -19.08
N SER A 876 14.01 6.18 -18.86
CA SER A 876 12.65 5.97 -19.33
C SER A 876 11.69 5.93 -18.15
N SER A 877 10.59 6.68 -18.23
CA SER A 877 9.52 6.71 -17.22
C SER A 877 8.45 5.64 -17.45
N GLY A 878 8.52 4.88 -18.55
CA GLY A 878 7.57 3.81 -18.89
C GLY A 878 7.96 2.44 -18.31
N PRO A 879 6.98 1.53 -18.10
CA PRO A 879 7.24 0.18 -17.56
C PRO A 879 8.05 -0.71 -18.53
N ASP A 880 7.97 -0.44 -19.83
CA ASP A 880 8.70 -1.13 -20.89
C ASP A 880 9.69 -0.21 -21.59
N ILE A 881 10.81 -0.78 -22.04
CA ILE A 881 11.83 -0.05 -22.81
C ILE A 881 11.39 0.01 -24.28
N GLY A 882 11.06 1.21 -24.77
CA GLY A 882 10.49 1.41 -26.11
C GLY A 882 11.32 0.85 -27.26
N ILE A 883 12.66 1.00 -27.22
CA ILE A 883 13.55 0.45 -28.25
C ILE A 883 13.52 -1.09 -28.28
N PHE A 884 13.31 -1.74 -27.14
CA PHE A 884 13.19 -3.20 -27.04
C PHE A 884 11.83 -3.69 -27.55
N LYS A 885 10.76 -2.92 -27.30
CA LYS A 885 9.43 -3.22 -27.87
C LYS A 885 9.49 -3.21 -29.40
N ARG A 886 10.11 -2.19 -30.00
CA ARG A 886 10.31 -2.12 -31.46
C ARG A 886 11.12 -3.30 -32.03
N LEU A 887 12.13 -3.79 -31.30
CA LEU A 887 12.86 -5.00 -31.69
C LEU A 887 11.96 -6.23 -31.68
N CYS A 888 11.12 -6.39 -30.65
CA CYS A 888 10.18 -7.52 -30.55
C CYS A 888 9.14 -7.48 -31.67
N ASP A 889 8.53 -6.32 -31.90
CA ASP A 889 7.48 -6.15 -32.90
C ASP A 889 7.99 -6.42 -34.33
N ARG A 890 9.27 -6.11 -34.59
CA ARG A 890 9.91 -6.33 -35.89
C ARG A 890 10.63 -7.67 -36.02
N TRP A 891 10.66 -8.51 -34.98
CA TRP A 891 11.50 -9.71 -34.94
C TRP A 891 11.20 -10.70 -36.07
N SER A 892 9.93 -10.85 -36.48
CA SER A 892 9.53 -11.71 -37.59
C SER A 892 10.10 -11.30 -38.95
N PHE A 893 10.57 -10.06 -39.09
CA PHE A 893 11.13 -9.51 -40.33
C PHE A 893 12.66 -9.38 -40.28
N VAL A 894 13.29 -9.80 -39.18
CA VAL A 894 14.74 -9.72 -38.99
C VAL A 894 15.39 -11.04 -39.39
N ASP A 895 16.38 -10.97 -40.27
CA ASP A 895 17.22 -12.11 -40.62
C ASP A 895 18.42 -12.20 -39.68
N SER A 896 18.42 -13.19 -38.79
CA SER A 896 19.51 -13.42 -37.83
C SER A 896 20.82 -13.91 -38.47
N SER A 897 20.82 -14.28 -39.74
CA SER A 897 22.02 -14.68 -40.48
C SER A 897 22.83 -13.47 -40.96
N GLN A 898 22.16 -12.36 -41.29
CA GLN A 898 22.79 -11.10 -41.70
C GLN A 898 23.10 -10.22 -40.48
N ARG A 899 24.23 -10.50 -39.84
CA ARG A 899 24.67 -9.83 -38.61
C ARG A 899 25.93 -8.99 -38.83
N GLU A 900 25.94 -7.80 -38.25
CA GLU A 900 27.13 -6.96 -38.14
C GLU A 900 27.93 -7.35 -36.90
N THR A 901 29.25 -7.44 -37.06
CA THR A 901 30.23 -7.68 -35.98
C THR A 901 31.25 -6.55 -35.97
N VAL A 902 32.14 -6.57 -34.99
CA VAL A 902 33.31 -5.69 -34.95
C VAL A 902 34.19 -5.82 -36.21
N GLU A 903 34.16 -6.95 -36.91
CA GLU A 903 34.98 -7.19 -38.10
C GLU A 903 34.32 -6.73 -39.40
N THR A 904 32.99 -6.60 -39.41
CA THR A 904 32.23 -6.20 -40.62
C THR A 904 31.84 -4.72 -40.61
N SER A 905 31.84 -4.07 -39.46
CA SER A 905 31.47 -2.65 -39.32
C SER A 905 32.71 -1.77 -39.53
N GLU A 906 32.75 -1.01 -40.62
CA GLU A 906 33.87 -0.11 -40.97
C GLU A 906 34.30 0.78 -39.79
N ASP A 907 33.34 1.45 -39.13
CA ASP A 907 33.58 2.31 -37.96
C ASP A 907 34.27 1.59 -36.79
N LEU A 908 33.90 0.33 -36.53
CA LEU A 908 34.45 -0.44 -35.42
C LEU A 908 35.83 -1.02 -35.76
N VAL A 909 36.03 -1.44 -37.01
CA VAL A 909 37.35 -1.88 -37.49
C VAL A 909 38.38 -0.77 -37.30
N GLU A 910 38.05 0.46 -37.72
CA GLU A 910 38.92 1.62 -37.52
C GLU A 910 39.13 1.93 -36.03
N PHE A 911 38.08 1.88 -35.21
CA PHE A 911 38.18 2.10 -33.77
C PHE A 911 39.14 1.12 -33.07
N PHE A 912 39.07 -0.18 -33.37
CA PHE A 912 39.96 -1.17 -32.76
C PHE A 912 41.37 -1.14 -33.35
N ALA A 913 41.54 -0.71 -34.61
CA ALA A 913 42.86 -0.53 -35.23
C ALA A 913 43.62 0.69 -34.68
N THR A 914 42.91 1.74 -34.27
CA THR A 914 43.50 2.99 -33.76
C THR A 914 43.61 3.03 -32.23
N ASN A 915 42.88 2.17 -31.51
CA ASN A 915 42.86 2.15 -30.05
C ASN A 915 43.47 0.86 -29.48
N ASP A 916 44.76 0.91 -29.15
CA ASP A 916 45.51 -0.20 -28.56
C ASP A 916 44.87 -0.79 -27.30
N THR A 917 44.23 0.06 -26.49
CA THR A 917 43.58 -0.40 -25.24
C THR A 917 42.31 -1.18 -25.55
N ALA A 918 41.50 -0.70 -26.48
CA ALA A 918 40.30 -1.42 -26.94
C ALA A 918 40.68 -2.76 -27.57
N SER A 919 41.76 -2.80 -28.36
CA SER A 919 42.27 -4.02 -29.00
C SER A 919 42.69 -5.08 -27.97
N LYS A 920 43.49 -4.70 -26.96
CA LYS A 920 43.88 -5.60 -25.86
C LYS A 920 42.66 -6.14 -25.09
N LEU A 921 41.70 -5.26 -24.78
CA LEU A 921 40.45 -5.67 -24.10
C LEU A 921 39.62 -6.62 -24.95
N LYS A 922 39.61 -6.45 -26.29
CA LYS A 922 38.93 -7.36 -27.21
C LYS A 922 39.55 -8.76 -27.17
N ASP A 923 40.88 -8.86 -27.24
CA ASP A 923 41.59 -10.14 -27.21
C ASP A 923 41.39 -10.87 -25.89
N ASP A 924 41.53 -10.15 -24.77
CA ASP A 924 41.27 -10.68 -23.42
C ASP A 924 39.83 -11.17 -23.26
N ALA A 925 38.86 -10.41 -23.78
CA ALA A 925 37.45 -10.78 -23.75
C ALA A 925 37.18 -12.01 -24.62
N LEU A 926 37.74 -12.09 -25.82
CA LEU A 926 37.58 -13.25 -26.72
C LEU A 926 38.15 -14.53 -26.11
N ALA A 927 39.35 -14.46 -25.52
CA ALA A 927 39.97 -15.60 -24.85
C ALA A 927 39.08 -16.11 -23.70
N PHE A 928 38.61 -15.20 -22.84
CA PHE A 928 37.72 -15.53 -21.74
C PHE A 928 36.37 -16.10 -22.22
N LEU A 929 35.71 -15.44 -23.18
CA LEU A 929 34.38 -15.84 -23.67
C LEU A 929 34.43 -17.24 -24.31
N LYS A 930 35.51 -17.55 -25.05
CA LYS A 930 35.73 -18.87 -25.62
C LYS A 930 35.86 -19.94 -24.54
N GLU A 931 36.69 -19.70 -23.52
CA GLU A 931 36.84 -20.61 -22.38
C GLU A 931 35.52 -20.82 -21.62
N ALA A 932 34.82 -19.72 -21.31
CA ALA A 932 33.56 -19.74 -20.57
C ALA A 932 32.48 -20.55 -21.32
N LEU A 933 32.35 -20.38 -22.64
CA LEU A 933 31.41 -21.14 -23.47
C LEU A 933 31.78 -22.63 -23.56
N MET A 934 33.07 -22.96 -23.60
CA MET A 934 33.55 -24.35 -23.65
C MET A 934 33.29 -25.10 -22.33
N SER A 935 33.31 -24.40 -21.20
CA SER A 935 33.03 -24.99 -19.88
C SER A 935 31.62 -25.62 -19.76
N LYS A 936 30.65 -25.18 -20.58
CA LYS A 936 29.23 -25.56 -20.56
C LYS A 936 28.56 -25.46 -19.18
N ASN A 937 29.18 -24.77 -18.23
CA ASN A 937 28.69 -24.66 -16.87
C ASN A 937 27.88 -23.37 -16.71
N HIS A 938 26.72 -23.33 -17.36
CA HIS A 938 25.83 -22.17 -17.34
C HIS A 938 24.55 -22.47 -16.56
N PRO A 939 24.22 -21.66 -15.52
CA PRO A 939 23.05 -21.92 -14.68
C PRO A 939 21.72 -21.73 -15.43
N ARG A 940 21.74 -20.91 -16.50
CA ARG A 940 20.59 -20.60 -17.35
C ARG A 940 21.04 -20.34 -18.79
N GLU A 941 20.10 -20.47 -19.70
CA GLU A 941 20.34 -20.29 -21.14
C GLU A 941 20.48 -18.82 -21.55
N ASP A 942 19.97 -17.87 -20.75
CA ASP A 942 20.18 -16.43 -20.96
C ASP A 942 21.64 -16.02 -20.63
N TYR A 943 22.32 -16.73 -19.73
CA TYR A 943 23.77 -16.56 -19.48
C TYR A 943 24.57 -17.07 -20.68
N GLU A 944 24.24 -18.26 -21.20
CA GLU A 944 24.87 -18.79 -22.44
C GLU A 944 24.63 -17.81 -23.60
N GLU A 945 23.41 -17.29 -23.74
CA GLU A 945 23.07 -16.34 -24.82
C GLU A 945 23.87 -15.04 -24.71
N LEU A 946 24.01 -14.46 -23.52
CA LEU A 946 24.82 -13.27 -23.31
C LEU A 946 26.28 -13.50 -23.73
N LEU A 947 26.92 -14.56 -23.20
CA LEU A 947 28.31 -14.90 -23.53
C LEU A 947 28.49 -15.16 -25.03
N ARG A 948 27.56 -15.91 -25.63
CA ARG A 948 27.59 -16.23 -27.07
C ARG A 948 27.43 -14.98 -27.93
N LEU A 949 26.48 -14.10 -27.63
CA LEU A 949 26.28 -12.87 -28.39
C LEU A 949 27.48 -11.95 -28.28
N SER A 950 28.08 -11.81 -27.09
CA SER A 950 29.33 -11.07 -26.92
C SER A 950 30.47 -11.67 -27.71
N TYR A 951 30.62 -13.00 -27.71
CA TYR A 951 31.67 -13.68 -28.47
C TYR A 951 31.52 -13.45 -29.98
N LEU A 952 30.30 -13.63 -30.50
CA LEU A 952 29.99 -13.41 -31.91
C LEU A 952 30.14 -11.94 -32.32
N PHE A 953 29.71 -11.00 -31.47
CA PHE A 953 29.82 -9.57 -31.75
C PHE A 953 31.28 -9.14 -31.88
N LEU A 954 32.19 -9.68 -31.05
CA LEU A 954 33.62 -9.38 -31.10
C LEU A 954 34.39 -10.08 -32.24
N GLY A 955 33.73 -10.87 -33.10
CA GLY A 955 34.38 -11.58 -34.23
C GLY A 955 34.72 -13.05 -33.96
N GLY A 956 34.28 -13.62 -32.84
CA GLY A 956 34.51 -15.03 -32.54
C GLY A 956 33.79 -15.99 -33.48
N GLU A 957 34.50 -17.00 -33.99
CA GLU A 957 33.92 -18.07 -34.81
C GLU A 957 33.28 -19.16 -33.94
N GLY A 958 31.97 -19.37 -34.08
CA GLY A 958 31.23 -20.36 -33.29
C GLY A 958 30.00 -20.91 -34.02
N PRO A 959 29.41 -22.02 -33.53
CA PRO A 959 28.30 -22.68 -34.21
C PRO A 959 27.13 -21.72 -34.40
N ALA A 960 26.65 -21.62 -35.64
CA ALA A 960 25.54 -20.77 -36.06
C ALA A 960 24.20 -21.26 -35.50
N LYS A 961 24.03 -21.13 -34.19
CA LYS A 961 22.73 -21.26 -33.54
C LYS A 961 21.97 -19.92 -33.73
N PRO A 962 20.69 -19.92 -34.13
CA PRO A 962 19.92 -18.69 -34.31
C PRO A 962 19.84 -17.86 -33.02
N PHE A 963 19.57 -16.56 -33.17
CA PHE A 963 19.27 -15.72 -32.01
C PHE A 963 17.95 -16.15 -31.39
N ARG A 964 17.88 -16.14 -30.05
CA ARG A 964 16.62 -16.48 -29.38
C ARG A 964 15.65 -15.33 -29.58
N HIS A 965 14.36 -15.64 -29.70
CA HIS A 965 13.33 -14.62 -29.79
C HIS A 965 13.40 -13.69 -28.55
N PRO A 966 13.36 -12.36 -28.72
CA PRO A 966 13.16 -11.43 -27.63
C PRO A 966 11.94 -11.82 -26.81
N GLY A 967 12.12 -11.92 -25.50
CA GLY A 967 11.09 -12.29 -24.54
C GLY A 967 10.53 -11.08 -23.82
N ALA A 968 10.70 -11.01 -22.51
CA ALA A 968 10.13 -9.92 -21.71
C ALA A 968 10.82 -8.57 -21.95
N LEU A 969 10.01 -7.50 -21.90
CA LEU A 969 10.36 -6.10 -22.21
C LEU A 969 10.51 -5.20 -20.97
N HIS A 970 10.26 -5.77 -19.79
CA HIS A 970 10.09 -5.02 -18.55
C HIS A 970 11.42 -4.48 -18.00
N GLN A 971 11.40 -3.24 -17.50
CA GLN A 971 12.55 -2.53 -16.90
C GLN A 971 13.30 -3.34 -15.82
N ALA A 972 12.57 -4.16 -15.06
CA ALA A 972 13.13 -4.99 -13.97
C ALA A 972 13.90 -6.25 -14.43
N ARG A 973 14.08 -6.48 -15.74
CA ARG A 973 14.95 -7.56 -16.24
C ARG A 973 16.26 -7.00 -16.78
N TRP A 974 17.22 -6.79 -15.88
CA TRP A 974 18.51 -6.15 -16.19
C TRP A 974 19.30 -6.83 -17.32
N MET A 975 19.32 -8.16 -17.39
CA MET A 975 20.12 -8.88 -18.41
C MET A 975 19.58 -8.67 -19.83
N ALA A 976 18.30 -8.32 -19.96
CA ALA A 976 17.72 -7.94 -21.24
C ALA A 976 18.39 -6.68 -21.81
N LYS A 977 18.90 -5.77 -20.96
CA LYS A 977 19.61 -4.55 -21.42
C LYS A 977 20.87 -4.89 -22.19
N ALA A 978 21.70 -5.82 -21.68
CA ALA A 978 22.91 -6.25 -22.38
C ALA A 978 22.56 -7.09 -23.63
N ILE A 979 21.72 -8.12 -23.48
CA ILE A 979 21.37 -9.04 -24.58
C ILE A 979 20.70 -8.29 -25.74
N TYR A 980 19.73 -7.41 -25.46
CA TYR A 980 19.02 -6.70 -26.51
C TYR A 980 19.85 -5.59 -27.13
N CYS A 981 20.71 -4.89 -26.38
CA CYS A 981 21.66 -3.95 -27.01
C CYS A 981 22.64 -4.67 -27.94
N LEU A 982 23.14 -5.86 -27.57
CA LEU A 982 23.97 -6.68 -28.48
C LEU A 982 23.19 -7.06 -29.75
N LYS A 983 21.94 -7.54 -29.62
CA LYS A 983 21.08 -7.86 -30.77
C LYS A 983 20.81 -6.63 -31.64
N LEU A 984 20.46 -5.49 -31.03
CA LEU A 984 20.20 -4.24 -31.73
C LEU A 984 21.44 -3.76 -32.49
N GLN A 985 22.62 -3.86 -31.89
CA GLN A 985 23.87 -3.47 -32.54
C GLN A 985 24.19 -4.37 -33.73
N MET A 986 24.06 -5.68 -33.57
CA MET A 986 24.34 -6.65 -34.64
C MET A 986 23.31 -6.59 -35.78
N LEU A 987 22.12 -6.06 -35.53
CA LEU A 987 21.00 -6.01 -36.49
C LEU A 987 20.65 -4.56 -36.88
N LYS A 988 21.56 -3.60 -36.63
CA LYS A 988 21.29 -2.16 -36.77
C LYS A 988 20.97 -1.74 -38.21
N SER A 989 21.52 -2.42 -39.22
CA SER A 989 21.21 -2.20 -40.64
C SER A 989 19.78 -2.58 -41.02
N GLN A 990 19.20 -3.59 -40.37
CA GLN A 990 17.84 -4.06 -40.65
C GLN A 990 16.76 -3.27 -39.87
N LEU A 991 17.17 -2.46 -38.90
CA LEU A 991 16.30 -1.76 -37.96
C LEU A 991 16.35 -0.24 -38.13
N SER A 992 15.19 0.40 -38.05
CA SER A 992 15.06 1.86 -38.14
C SER A 992 15.40 2.51 -36.78
N LEU A 993 16.70 2.72 -36.53
CA LEU A 993 17.22 3.38 -35.32
C LEU A 993 17.66 4.82 -35.62
N THR A 994 17.35 5.75 -34.71
CA THR A 994 17.87 7.13 -34.79
C THR A 994 19.38 7.17 -34.54
N GLY A 995 20.07 8.22 -35.00
CA GLY A 995 21.52 8.36 -34.78
C GLY A 995 21.92 8.32 -33.31
N ARG A 996 21.11 8.93 -32.42
CA ARG A 996 21.30 8.87 -30.97
C ARG A 996 21.15 7.45 -30.42
N GLU A 997 20.14 6.71 -30.87
CA GLU A 997 19.90 5.33 -30.44
C GLU A 997 21.00 4.38 -30.91
N LYS A 998 21.48 4.55 -32.16
CA LYS A 998 22.61 3.76 -32.68
C LYS A 998 23.85 3.95 -31.81
N ALA A 999 24.24 5.21 -31.55
CA ALA A 999 25.38 5.51 -30.69
C ALA A 999 25.21 4.97 -29.26
N GLY A 1000 24.02 5.12 -28.67
CA GLY A 1000 23.75 4.62 -27.31
C GLY A 1000 23.77 3.10 -27.21
N VAL A 1001 23.19 2.40 -28.18
CA VAL A 1001 23.20 0.93 -28.27
C VAL A 1001 24.63 0.41 -28.44
N GLU A 1002 25.42 1.04 -29.30
CA GLU A 1002 26.81 0.68 -29.55
C GLU A 1002 27.67 0.77 -28.29
N ARG A 1003 27.56 1.88 -27.53
CA ARG A 1003 28.28 2.07 -26.26
C ARG A 1003 27.97 0.96 -25.26
N VAL A 1004 26.69 0.63 -25.09
CA VAL A 1004 26.26 -0.43 -24.16
C VAL A 1004 26.71 -1.82 -24.64
N ALA A 1005 26.63 -2.09 -25.95
CA ALA A 1005 27.07 -3.35 -26.54
C ALA A 1005 28.57 -3.58 -26.39
N LEU A 1006 29.40 -2.56 -26.67
CA LEU A 1006 30.85 -2.60 -26.48
C LEU A 1006 31.21 -2.80 -25.00
N PHE A 1007 30.57 -2.07 -24.08
CA PHE A 1007 30.79 -2.26 -22.65
C PHE A 1007 30.41 -3.66 -22.17
N ALA A 1008 29.25 -4.14 -22.64
CA ALA A 1008 28.76 -5.47 -22.32
C ALA A 1008 29.77 -6.55 -22.75
N ALA A 1009 30.22 -6.49 -24.00
CA ALA A 1009 31.08 -7.51 -24.59
C ALA A 1009 32.54 -7.46 -24.11
N LEU A 1010 33.13 -6.26 -23.98
CA LEU A 1010 34.56 -6.10 -23.66
C LEU A 1010 34.86 -6.35 -22.18
N VAL A 1011 33.97 -5.95 -21.26
CA VAL A 1011 34.33 -5.93 -19.82
C VAL A 1011 33.26 -6.54 -18.94
N TYR A 1012 31.99 -6.19 -19.14
CA TYR A 1012 30.92 -6.56 -18.23
C TYR A 1012 30.69 -8.09 -18.12
N CYS A 1013 30.70 -8.81 -19.25
CA CYS A 1013 30.38 -10.24 -19.27
C CYS A 1013 31.31 -11.07 -18.38
N LYS A 1014 32.61 -10.75 -18.37
CA LYS A 1014 33.60 -11.41 -17.51
C LYS A 1014 33.28 -11.18 -16.04
N GLN A 1015 33.05 -9.93 -15.67
CA GLN A 1015 32.73 -9.55 -14.29
C GLN A 1015 31.45 -10.22 -13.80
N TRP A 1016 30.41 -10.22 -14.64
CA TRP A 1016 29.14 -10.88 -14.34
C TRP A 1016 29.29 -12.40 -14.18
N HIS A 1017 29.99 -13.07 -15.09
CA HIS A 1017 30.15 -14.51 -15.08
C HIS A 1017 30.95 -15.00 -13.86
N GLU A 1018 31.99 -14.26 -13.45
CA GLU A 1018 32.79 -14.58 -12.28
C GLU A 1018 32.19 -14.05 -10.97
N ALA A 1019 31.10 -13.27 -11.01
CA ALA A 1019 30.43 -12.71 -9.83
C ALA A 1019 30.09 -13.73 -8.73
N PRO A 1020 29.60 -14.96 -9.06
CA PRO A 1020 29.29 -15.98 -8.06
C PRO A 1020 30.51 -16.60 -7.34
N ILE A 1021 31.73 -16.39 -7.85
CA ILE A 1021 32.95 -16.98 -7.30
C ILE A 1021 33.47 -16.07 -6.19
N SER A 1022 33.30 -16.50 -4.93
CA SER A 1022 33.62 -15.73 -3.72
C SER A 1022 35.09 -15.32 -3.62
N VAL A 1023 36.02 -16.27 -3.80
CA VAL A 1023 37.46 -16.01 -3.64
C VAL A 1023 38.01 -15.02 -4.66
N LYS A 1024 37.40 -14.95 -5.85
CA LYS A 1024 37.78 -14.02 -6.93
C LYS A 1024 37.25 -12.61 -6.70
N ALA A 1025 36.31 -12.42 -5.78
CA ALA A 1025 35.57 -11.16 -5.65
C ALA A 1025 36.46 -9.93 -5.37
N PRO A 1026 37.40 -9.96 -4.39
CA PRO A 1026 38.19 -8.78 -4.09
C PRO A 1026 39.08 -8.33 -5.25
N LEU A 1027 39.77 -9.29 -5.90
CA LEU A 1027 40.67 -8.99 -7.02
C LEU A 1027 39.89 -8.53 -8.26
N ASN A 1028 38.73 -9.15 -8.54
CA ASN A 1028 37.90 -8.75 -9.68
C ASN A 1028 37.42 -7.31 -9.56
N ASP A 1029 37.05 -6.86 -8.36
CA ASP A 1029 36.57 -5.50 -8.16
C ASP A 1029 37.69 -4.45 -8.28
N VAL A 1030 38.91 -4.76 -7.80
CA VAL A 1030 40.10 -3.92 -7.99
C VAL A 1030 40.45 -3.81 -9.47
N PHE A 1031 40.59 -4.95 -10.15
CA PHE A 1031 40.91 -5.00 -11.57
C PHE A 1031 39.83 -4.34 -12.44
N PHE A 1032 38.57 -4.45 -12.05
CA PHE A 1032 37.49 -3.81 -12.79
C PHE A 1032 37.56 -2.28 -12.68
N LEU A 1033 37.89 -1.72 -11.50
CA LEU A 1033 38.17 -0.29 -11.39
C LEU A 1033 39.34 0.14 -12.28
N GLU A 1034 40.39 -0.67 -12.40
CA GLU A 1034 41.54 -0.39 -13.26
C GLU A 1034 41.16 -0.34 -14.73
N ILE A 1035 40.41 -1.34 -15.20
CA ILE A 1035 39.89 -1.37 -16.57
C ILE A 1035 39.01 -0.15 -16.84
N LEU A 1036 38.15 0.23 -15.89
CA LEU A 1036 37.23 1.36 -16.09
C LEU A 1036 37.99 2.69 -16.30
N LYS A 1037 39.17 2.88 -15.71
CA LYS A 1037 39.93 4.14 -15.92
C LYS A 1037 40.56 4.25 -17.30
N THR A 1038 41.04 3.14 -17.84
CA THR A 1038 41.64 3.09 -19.18
C THR A 1038 40.60 2.81 -20.26
N TYR A 1039 39.34 2.60 -19.89
CA TYR A 1039 38.27 2.28 -20.84
C TYR A 1039 38.07 3.42 -21.87
N PRO A 1040 37.95 3.11 -23.18
CA PRO A 1040 37.89 4.12 -24.23
C PRO A 1040 36.76 5.15 -24.09
N ASP A 1041 35.55 4.71 -23.71
CA ASP A 1041 34.40 5.62 -23.54
C ASP A 1041 34.32 6.12 -22.09
N GLN A 1042 34.73 7.37 -21.88
CA GLN A 1042 34.74 8.02 -20.56
C GLN A 1042 33.34 8.26 -19.98
N THR A 1043 32.30 8.36 -20.81
CA THR A 1043 30.91 8.51 -20.33
C THR A 1043 30.46 7.22 -19.65
N VAL A 1044 30.69 6.10 -20.33
CA VAL A 1044 30.38 4.76 -19.82
C VAL A 1044 31.25 4.42 -18.61
N ALA A 1045 32.56 4.67 -18.72
CA ALA A 1045 33.53 4.44 -17.65
C ALA A 1045 33.13 5.13 -16.35
N LYS A 1046 32.82 6.44 -16.41
CA LYS A 1046 32.45 7.23 -15.24
C LYS A 1046 31.13 6.77 -14.62
N ALA A 1047 30.14 6.40 -15.44
CA ALA A 1047 28.87 5.85 -14.95
C ALA A 1047 29.08 4.52 -14.20
N ALA A 1048 29.86 3.60 -14.79
CA ALA A 1048 30.19 2.32 -14.18
C ALA A 1048 31.06 2.47 -12.91
N GLU A 1049 32.06 3.36 -12.93
CA GLU A 1049 32.95 3.61 -11.79
C GLU A 1049 32.15 4.19 -10.61
N GLN A 1050 31.30 5.18 -10.86
CA GLN A 1050 30.44 5.77 -9.82
C GLN A 1050 29.48 4.72 -9.24
N ALA A 1051 28.91 3.85 -10.08
CA ALA A 1051 28.06 2.77 -9.63
C ALA A 1051 28.84 1.79 -8.73
N LEU A 1052 30.00 1.32 -9.18
CA LEU A 1052 30.85 0.41 -8.42
C LEU A 1052 31.28 1.02 -7.08
N GLN A 1053 31.78 2.27 -7.07
CA GLN A 1053 32.23 2.95 -5.85
C GLN A 1053 31.17 3.06 -4.75
N ARG A 1054 29.87 3.14 -5.11
CA ARG A 1054 28.76 3.13 -4.13
C ARG A 1054 28.59 1.79 -3.41
N HIS A 1055 29.15 0.72 -3.96
CA HIS A 1055 28.98 -0.64 -3.46
C HIS A 1055 30.26 -1.27 -2.90
N LEU A 1056 31.46 -0.73 -3.19
CA LEU A 1056 32.76 -1.23 -2.70
C LEU A 1056 32.93 -1.27 -1.17
N TRP A 1057 32.01 -0.69 -0.42
CA TRP A 1057 32.02 -0.74 1.04
C TRP A 1057 32.03 -2.17 1.59
N TYR A 1058 31.61 -3.18 0.82
CA TYR A 1058 31.58 -4.57 1.26
C TYR A 1058 32.97 -5.24 1.30
N ILE A 1059 34.00 -4.67 0.68
CA ILE A 1059 35.39 -5.12 0.81
C ILE A 1059 35.91 -4.63 2.19
N SER A 1060 35.38 -5.24 3.25
CA SER A 1060 35.75 -4.97 4.63
C SER A 1060 37.07 -5.66 5.00
N GLU A 1061 37.66 -5.28 6.14
CA GLU A 1061 38.84 -5.93 6.70
C GLU A 1061 38.65 -7.46 6.87
N GLU A 1062 37.41 -7.92 7.11
CA GLU A 1062 37.09 -9.34 7.19
C GLU A 1062 37.02 -9.98 5.79
N ASN A 1063 36.26 -9.38 4.87
CA ASN A 1063 36.05 -9.94 3.53
C ASN A 1063 37.31 -9.90 2.65
N ALA A 1064 38.30 -9.07 2.99
CA ALA A 1064 39.64 -9.13 2.39
C ALA A 1064 40.29 -10.52 2.54
N GLY A 1065 39.88 -11.32 3.54
CA GLY A 1065 40.33 -12.69 3.73
C GLY A 1065 40.04 -13.62 2.53
N LEU A 1066 39.02 -13.32 1.71
CA LEU A 1066 38.71 -14.09 0.50
C LEU A 1066 39.87 -14.09 -0.50
N ALA A 1067 40.64 -13.00 -0.57
CA ALA A 1067 41.74 -12.84 -1.51
C ALA A 1067 42.88 -13.83 -1.27
N PHE A 1068 43.09 -14.33 -0.04
CA PHE A 1068 44.15 -15.30 0.28
C PHE A 1068 44.04 -16.59 -0.55
N PHE A 1069 42.83 -16.92 -1.00
CA PHE A 1069 42.51 -18.14 -1.73
C PHE A 1069 42.42 -17.97 -3.25
N ASP A 1070 42.68 -16.76 -3.76
CA ASP A 1070 42.78 -16.51 -5.21
C ASP A 1070 44.18 -16.95 -5.71
N SER A 1071 44.19 -17.79 -6.74
CA SER A 1071 45.44 -18.29 -7.33
C SER A 1071 46.12 -17.28 -8.25
N ARG A 1072 45.43 -16.20 -8.64
CA ARG A 1072 45.96 -15.14 -9.53
C ARG A 1072 46.82 -14.12 -8.78
N ILE A 1073 46.72 -14.07 -7.46
CA ILE A 1073 47.54 -13.19 -6.62
C ILE A 1073 48.93 -13.82 -6.47
N ASP A 1074 49.95 -13.05 -6.78
CA ASP A 1074 51.34 -13.50 -6.69
C ASP A 1074 51.78 -13.80 -5.25
N VAL A 1075 52.86 -14.56 -5.14
CA VAL A 1075 53.40 -15.02 -3.85
C VAL A 1075 53.89 -13.85 -2.99
N GLU A 1076 54.41 -12.78 -3.58
CA GLU A 1076 54.96 -11.64 -2.85
C GLU A 1076 53.85 -10.78 -2.24
N GLU A 1077 52.76 -10.51 -2.97
CA GLU A 1077 51.55 -9.87 -2.47
C GLU A 1077 50.92 -10.72 -1.36
N LYS A 1078 50.87 -12.06 -1.50
CA LYS A 1078 50.43 -12.96 -0.41
C LYS A 1078 51.31 -12.84 0.83
N LYS A 1079 52.64 -12.76 0.69
CA LYS A 1079 53.56 -12.51 1.82
C LYS A 1079 53.29 -11.15 2.47
N GLN A 1080 53.01 -10.11 1.68
CA GLN A 1080 52.63 -8.79 2.20
C GLN A 1080 51.29 -8.83 2.95
N MET A 1081 50.29 -9.56 2.44
CA MET A 1081 49.01 -9.78 3.10
C MET A 1081 49.18 -10.50 4.44
N VAL A 1082 50.02 -11.55 4.51
CA VAL A 1082 50.33 -12.24 5.78
C VAL A 1082 50.98 -11.28 6.77
N LYS A 1083 51.98 -10.49 6.36
CA LYS A 1083 52.58 -9.45 7.22
C LYS A 1083 51.57 -8.39 7.67
N ALA A 1084 50.57 -8.10 6.85
CA ALA A 1084 49.53 -7.12 7.17
C ALA A 1084 48.53 -7.63 8.24
N LEU A 1085 48.46 -8.94 8.51
CA LEU A 1085 47.64 -9.50 9.59
C LEU A 1085 48.07 -9.04 10.99
N ASP A 1086 49.28 -8.51 11.14
CA ASP A 1086 49.77 -8.00 12.42
C ASP A 1086 49.52 -6.49 12.57
N LYS A 1087 49.01 -5.81 11.53
CA LYS A 1087 48.64 -4.39 11.59
C LYS A 1087 47.37 -4.21 12.44
N PRO A 1088 47.30 -3.17 13.28
CA PRO A 1088 46.12 -2.91 14.11
C PRO A 1088 44.88 -2.65 13.24
N ALA A 1089 43.74 -3.23 13.63
CA ALA A 1089 42.44 -2.99 13.03
C ALA A 1089 41.98 -1.52 13.19
N SER A 1090 41.05 -1.07 12.34
CA SER A 1090 40.46 0.28 12.49
C SER A 1090 39.76 0.46 13.84
N LYS A 1091 39.83 1.67 14.40
CA LYS A 1091 39.22 2.06 15.70
C LYS A 1091 37.68 1.99 15.69
N LYS A 1092 37.03 2.05 14.53
CA LYS A 1092 35.58 1.88 14.41
C LYS A 1092 35.25 0.47 13.95
N GLU A 1093 34.34 -0.21 14.64
CA GLU A 1093 33.79 -1.50 14.20
C GLU A 1093 32.85 -1.33 12.99
N LEU A 1094 33.40 -0.90 11.87
CA LEU A 1094 32.66 -0.75 10.64
C LEU A 1094 32.71 -2.08 9.88
N LYS A 1095 31.53 -2.59 9.50
CA LYS A 1095 31.37 -3.65 8.49
C LYS A 1095 31.62 -3.13 7.06
N ARG A 1096 32.42 -2.06 6.95
CA ARG A 1096 32.72 -1.31 5.72
C ARG A 1096 34.00 -0.50 5.85
N LEU A 1097 34.59 -0.13 4.71
CA LEU A 1097 35.76 0.75 4.67
C LEU A 1097 35.44 2.16 5.22
N GLU A 1098 36.29 2.64 6.12
CA GLU A 1098 36.16 3.96 6.74
C GLU A 1098 36.73 5.05 5.83
N GLY A 1099 35.90 5.67 5.00
CA GLY A 1099 36.25 6.87 4.23
C GLY A 1099 37.36 6.68 3.17
N LYS A 1100 37.96 5.49 3.06
CA LYS A 1100 38.90 5.15 1.99
C LYS A 1100 38.12 4.83 0.72
N LYS A 1101 38.32 5.64 -0.33
CA LYS A 1101 37.99 5.23 -1.70
C LYS A 1101 39.06 4.24 -2.15
N MET A 1102 38.64 3.09 -2.68
CA MET A 1102 39.55 2.17 -3.35
C MET A 1102 40.12 2.88 -4.58
N THR A 1103 41.42 3.12 -4.60
CA THR A 1103 42.16 3.74 -5.71
C THR A 1103 43.04 2.71 -6.41
N MET A 1104 43.55 3.01 -7.62
CA MET A 1104 44.31 2.08 -8.48
C MET A 1104 45.52 1.45 -7.80
N SER A 1105 46.11 2.16 -6.83
CA SER A 1105 47.33 1.75 -6.15
C SER A 1105 47.06 0.98 -4.85
N SER A 1106 45.81 0.54 -4.63
CA SER A 1106 45.44 -0.19 -3.42
C SER A 1106 45.85 -1.65 -3.59
N SER A 1107 47.09 -1.97 -3.19
CA SER A 1107 47.50 -3.36 -2.93
C SER A 1107 46.47 -4.01 -2.00
N LEU A 1108 46.09 -5.27 -2.26
CA LEU A 1108 45.10 -5.99 -1.47
C LEU A 1108 45.56 -6.12 -0.01
N SER A 1109 46.88 -6.15 0.23
CA SER A 1109 47.49 -6.07 1.56
C SER A 1109 47.12 -4.81 2.35
N SER A 1110 46.68 -3.73 1.69
CA SER A 1110 46.24 -2.49 2.35
C SER A 1110 44.86 -2.59 3.02
N PHE A 1111 44.07 -3.61 2.64
CA PHE A 1111 42.76 -3.92 3.22
C PHE A 1111 42.84 -5.02 4.29
N VAL A 1112 44.00 -5.65 4.45
CA VAL A 1112 44.26 -6.69 5.45
C VAL A 1112 44.74 -6.06 6.76
N THR A 1113 44.16 -6.49 7.87
CA THR A 1113 44.50 -6.08 9.25
C THR A 1113 44.41 -7.27 10.18
N SER A 1114 44.70 -7.08 11.48
CA SER A 1114 44.46 -8.10 12.50
C SER A 1114 43.01 -8.59 12.58
N LYS A 1115 42.04 -7.77 12.14
CA LYS A 1115 40.62 -8.17 12.06
C LYS A 1115 40.35 -9.20 10.98
N THR A 1116 41.19 -9.29 9.95
CA THR A 1116 41.07 -10.31 8.89
C THR A 1116 41.19 -11.72 9.46
N ARG A 1117 41.89 -11.94 10.59
CA ARG A 1117 41.91 -13.25 11.27
C ARG A 1117 40.52 -13.74 11.68
N SER A 1118 39.62 -12.81 12.01
CA SER A 1118 38.24 -13.15 12.35
C SER A 1118 37.44 -13.73 11.17
N PHE A 1119 37.91 -13.60 9.93
CA PHE A 1119 37.36 -14.30 8.77
C PHE A 1119 37.72 -15.78 8.82
N PHE A 1120 39.01 -16.12 9.02
CA PHE A 1120 39.46 -17.52 9.16
C PHE A 1120 38.76 -18.22 10.33
N GLN A 1121 38.61 -17.53 11.46
CA GLN A 1121 37.86 -18.03 12.62
C GLN A 1121 36.39 -18.33 12.29
N LYS A 1122 35.70 -17.46 11.54
CA LYS A 1122 34.29 -17.68 11.14
C LYS A 1122 34.13 -18.80 10.11
N LEU A 1123 35.15 -19.02 9.27
CA LEU A 1123 35.25 -20.20 8.39
C LEU A 1123 35.69 -21.47 9.12
N ASP A 1124 36.11 -21.34 10.38
CA ASP A 1124 36.72 -22.41 11.18
C ASP A 1124 37.92 -23.04 10.44
N ALA A 1125 38.69 -22.20 9.75
CA ALA A 1125 39.87 -22.59 9.00
C ALA A 1125 41.10 -22.64 9.92
N ASP A 1126 41.87 -23.73 9.84
CA ASP A 1126 43.14 -23.84 10.56
C ASP A 1126 44.16 -22.84 9.98
N GLU A 1127 44.47 -21.80 10.74
CA GLU A 1127 45.41 -20.74 10.36
C GLU A 1127 46.88 -21.22 10.26
N GLY A 1128 47.19 -22.46 10.61
CA GLY A 1128 48.56 -23.00 10.63
C GLY A 1128 49.25 -23.05 9.27
N PHE A 1129 48.54 -22.87 8.15
CA PHE A 1129 49.16 -22.69 6.83
C PHE A 1129 49.76 -21.29 6.66
N LEU A 1130 49.26 -20.26 7.35
CA LEU A 1130 49.75 -18.87 7.27
C LEU A 1130 51.19 -18.73 7.78
N ALA A 1131 51.68 -19.70 8.57
CA ALA A 1131 53.06 -19.75 9.05
C ALA A 1131 54.06 -20.33 8.02
N LYS A 1132 53.56 -20.96 6.94
CA LYS A 1132 54.39 -21.48 5.84
C LYS A 1132 54.50 -20.44 4.72
N ASP A 1133 55.54 -20.57 3.90
CA ASP A 1133 55.68 -19.74 2.69
C ASP A 1133 54.46 -19.95 1.76
N PRO A 1134 53.83 -18.87 1.24
CA PRO A 1134 52.69 -18.98 0.33
C PRO A 1134 52.93 -19.82 -0.92
N ALA A 1135 54.18 -20.00 -1.35
CA ALA A 1135 54.54 -20.91 -2.44
C ALA A 1135 54.19 -22.39 -2.14
N LEU A 1136 54.17 -22.77 -0.86
CA LEU A 1136 53.89 -24.14 -0.40
C LEU A 1136 52.42 -24.34 0.03
N TRP A 1137 51.57 -23.31 -0.06
CA TRP A 1137 50.19 -23.41 0.40
C TRP A 1137 49.36 -24.41 -0.40
N GLU A 1138 49.56 -24.51 -1.72
CA GLU A 1138 48.82 -25.45 -2.56
C GLU A 1138 49.12 -26.93 -2.23
N GLU A 1139 50.20 -27.20 -1.51
CA GLU A 1139 50.55 -28.54 -1.01
C GLU A 1139 49.97 -28.82 0.39
N ASP A 1140 49.63 -27.77 1.16
CA ASP A 1140 49.12 -27.89 2.53
C ASP A 1140 47.62 -28.23 2.56
N ASP A 1141 47.28 -29.36 3.20
CA ASP A 1141 45.89 -29.82 3.26
C ASP A 1141 44.97 -28.87 4.04
N ARG A 1142 45.51 -28.10 5.00
CA ARG A 1142 44.74 -27.09 5.74
C ARG A 1142 44.35 -25.92 4.85
N PHE A 1143 45.25 -25.50 3.96
CA PHE A 1143 44.95 -24.47 2.97
C PHE A 1143 43.92 -24.97 1.95
N LYS A 1144 44.05 -26.21 1.46
CA LYS A 1144 43.08 -26.81 0.53
C LYS A 1144 41.68 -26.87 1.14
N ASP A 1145 41.57 -27.28 2.41
CA ASP A 1145 40.30 -27.31 3.15
C ASP A 1145 39.73 -25.89 3.33
N ALA A 1146 40.54 -24.94 3.80
CA ALA A 1146 40.12 -23.55 3.96
C ALA A 1146 39.67 -22.91 2.64
N ARG A 1147 40.38 -23.19 1.54
CA ARG A 1147 40.04 -22.76 0.18
C ARG A 1147 38.71 -23.35 -0.28
N LYS A 1148 38.49 -24.65 -0.04
CA LYS A 1148 37.21 -25.32 -0.36
C LYS A 1148 36.04 -24.62 0.36
N ARG A 1149 36.19 -24.35 1.66
CA ARG A 1149 35.18 -23.65 2.47
C ARG A 1149 34.94 -22.22 1.98
N ALA A 1150 36.00 -21.48 1.64
CA ALA A 1150 35.90 -20.13 1.10
C ALA A 1150 35.18 -20.11 -0.26
N LEU A 1151 35.47 -21.07 -1.15
CA LEU A 1151 34.77 -21.26 -2.43
C LEU A 1151 33.28 -21.61 -2.25
N GLY A 1152 32.93 -22.28 -1.14
CA GLY A 1152 31.55 -22.62 -0.78
C GLY A 1152 30.69 -21.42 -0.35
N LEU A 1153 31.31 -20.29 0.05
CA LEU A 1153 30.58 -19.10 0.46
C LEU A 1153 29.82 -18.46 -0.72
N ARG A 1154 28.51 -18.26 -0.54
CA ARG A 1154 27.66 -17.63 -1.56
C ARG A 1154 27.66 -16.11 -1.44
N VAL A 1155 28.20 -15.46 -2.48
CA VAL A 1155 28.25 -13.98 -2.61
C VAL A 1155 27.20 -13.43 -3.59
N VAL A 1156 26.22 -14.26 -3.97
CA VAL A 1156 25.08 -13.88 -4.83
C VAL A 1156 23.77 -14.33 -4.20
N ASN A 1157 22.75 -13.46 -4.24
CA ASN A 1157 21.47 -13.66 -3.54
C ASN A 1157 20.37 -14.29 -4.43
N ASP A 1158 20.72 -14.81 -5.61
CA ASP A 1158 19.77 -15.40 -6.57
C ASP A 1158 18.85 -16.49 -5.97
N ALA A 1159 19.30 -17.15 -4.91
CA ALA A 1159 18.51 -18.17 -4.22
C ALA A 1159 17.23 -17.56 -3.63
N ALA A 1160 17.33 -16.39 -2.99
CA ALA A 1160 16.20 -15.70 -2.42
C ALA A 1160 15.25 -15.16 -3.49
N GLU A 1161 15.77 -14.56 -4.56
CA GLU A 1161 14.98 -14.12 -5.71
C GLU A 1161 14.19 -15.29 -6.34
N ARG A 1162 14.83 -16.46 -6.50
CA ARG A 1162 14.16 -17.67 -6.99
C ARG A 1162 13.08 -18.16 -6.02
N GLY A 1163 13.30 -18.01 -4.72
CA GLY A 1163 12.29 -18.26 -3.69
C GLY A 1163 11.06 -17.39 -3.89
N ILE A 1164 11.25 -16.08 -4.12
CA ILE A 1164 10.17 -15.15 -4.45
C ILE A 1164 9.48 -15.53 -5.77
N ALA A 1165 10.23 -15.83 -6.83
CA ALA A 1165 9.65 -16.24 -8.11
C ALA A 1165 8.85 -17.55 -8.00
N LEU A 1166 9.28 -18.49 -7.15
CA LEU A 1166 8.53 -19.70 -6.83
C LEU A 1166 7.19 -19.35 -6.18
N VAL A 1167 7.18 -18.44 -5.20
CA VAL A 1167 5.95 -17.97 -4.53
C VAL A 1167 5.01 -17.33 -5.54
N GLN A 1168 5.50 -16.41 -6.36
CA GLN A 1168 4.72 -15.77 -7.42
C GLN A 1168 4.09 -16.80 -8.36
N ARG A 1169 4.83 -17.84 -8.71
CA ARG A 1169 4.34 -18.90 -9.59
C ARG A 1169 3.23 -19.72 -8.92
N TYR A 1170 3.28 -19.99 -7.62
CA TYR A 1170 2.31 -20.85 -6.93
C TYR A 1170 1.25 -20.10 -6.13
N LEU A 1171 1.29 -18.78 -6.13
CA LEU A 1171 0.31 -17.92 -5.48
C LEU A 1171 -1.12 -18.30 -5.89
N GLY A 1172 -2.00 -18.50 -4.90
CA GLY A 1172 -3.39 -18.90 -5.15
C GLY A 1172 -3.61 -20.36 -5.55
N SER A 1173 -2.56 -21.19 -5.64
CA SER A 1173 -2.68 -22.64 -5.93
C SER A 1173 -3.28 -23.44 -4.77
N THR A 1174 -3.35 -22.84 -3.57
CA THR A 1174 -3.98 -23.44 -2.40
C THR A 1174 -4.88 -22.42 -1.69
N LYS A 1175 -5.80 -22.89 -0.86
CA LYS A 1175 -6.74 -22.04 -0.09
C LYS A 1175 -6.28 -21.76 1.34
N SER A 1176 -5.13 -22.30 1.75
CA SER A 1176 -4.62 -22.23 3.12
C SER A 1176 -3.14 -21.88 3.11
N ALA A 1177 -2.74 -20.90 3.92
CA ALA A 1177 -1.34 -20.48 4.03
C ALA A 1177 -0.39 -21.62 4.48
N ALA A 1178 -0.88 -22.55 5.30
CA ALA A 1178 -0.08 -23.72 5.70
C ALA A 1178 0.19 -24.66 4.51
N GLN A 1179 -0.86 -24.94 3.73
CA GLN A 1179 -0.74 -25.78 2.52
C GLN A 1179 0.08 -25.11 1.42
N GLU A 1180 0.06 -23.78 1.33
CA GLU A 1180 0.93 -23.02 0.46
C GLU A 1180 2.41 -23.18 0.85
N LYS A 1181 2.74 -23.09 2.15
CA LYS A 1181 4.11 -23.35 2.63
C LYS A 1181 4.58 -24.77 2.27
N TYR A 1182 3.77 -25.79 2.55
CA TYR A 1182 4.11 -27.18 2.22
C TYR A 1182 4.27 -27.40 0.72
N LEU A 1183 3.38 -26.83 -0.10
CA LEU A 1183 3.48 -26.88 -1.56
C LEU A 1183 4.81 -26.28 -2.05
N LEU A 1184 5.19 -25.11 -1.54
CA LEU A 1184 6.44 -24.45 -1.95
C LEU A 1184 7.68 -25.28 -1.58
N GLN A 1185 7.71 -25.85 -0.36
CA GLN A 1185 8.81 -26.72 0.08
C GLN A 1185 8.88 -28.01 -0.75
N LEU A 1186 7.75 -28.68 -0.97
CA LEU A 1186 7.65 -29.88 -1.79
C LEU A 1186 8.11 -29.61 -3.23
N VAL A 1187 7.64 -28.52 -3.86
CA VAL A 1187 8.02 -28.20 -5.24
C VAL A 1187 9.51 -27.84 -5.33
N HIS A 1188 10.03 -27.06 -4.38
CA HIS A 1188 11.45 -26.70 -4.34
C HIS A 1188 12.33 -27.94 -4.23
N HIS A 1189 11.99 -28.86 -3.32
CA HIS A 1189 12.71 -30.12 -3.15
C HIS A 1189 12.57 -31.05 -4.38
N HIS A 1190 11.36 -31.21 -4.91
CA HIS A 1190 11.10 -32.05 -6.08
C HIS A 1190 11.82 -31.54 -7.34
N ARG A 1191 11.98 -30.21 -7.50
CA ARG A 1191 12.78 -29.61 -8.58
C ARG A 1191 14.27 -29.95 -8.50
N LYS A 1192 14.82 -30.11 -7.29
CA LYS A 1192 16.21 -30.58 -7.12
C LYS A 1192 16.33 -32.05 -7.53
N LEU A 1193 15.35 -32.86 -7.13
CA LEU A 1193 15.35 -34.29 -7.41
C LEU A 1193 15.14 -34.60 -8.90
N VAL A 1194 14.21 -33.92 -9.56
CA VAL A 1194 13.86 -34.14 -10.98
C VAL A 1194 14.38 -32.95 -11.75
N GLY A 1195 15.57 -33.08 -12.34
CA GLY A 1195 16.21 -32.05 -13.16
C GLY A 1195 15.40 -31.69 -14.42
N ARG A 1196 16.00 -30.92 -15.34
CA ARG A 1196 15.37 -30.56 -16.62
C ARG A 1196 15.29 -31.78 -17.55
N GLU A 1197 14.19 -32.52 -17.47
CA GLU A 1197 13.51 -33.30 -18.52
C GLU A 1197 14.34 -33.77 -19.73
N LYS A 1198 15.47 -34.43 -19.50
CA LYS A 1198 16.10 -35.31 -20.50
C LYS A 1198 15.71 -36.75 -20.22
N LYS A 1199 15.58 -37.56 -21.27
CA LYS A 1199 15.29 -39.00 -21.16
C LYS A 1199 16.26 -39.71 -20.21
N GLU A 1200 17.54 -39.30 -20.23
CA GLU A 1200 18.60 -39.78 -19.34
C GLU A 1200 18.32 -39.47 -17.85
N ASP A 1201 17.79 -38.29 -17.54
CA ASP A 1201 17.47 -37.88 -16.16
C ASP A 1201 16.26 -38.64 -15.60
N LEU A 1202 15.30 -39.01 -16.47
CA LEU A 1202 14.16 -39.84 -16.12
C LEU A 1202 14.58 -41.32 -15.96
N GLN A 1203 15.56 -41.80 -16.74
CA GLN A 1203 16.07 -43.17 -16.67
C GLN A 1203 16.93 -43.44 -15.43
N LYS A 1204 17.74 -42.47 -14.96
CA LYS A 1204 18.54 -42.58 -13.73
C LYS A 1204 17.73 -42.84 -12.45
N LYS A 1205 16.39 -42.71 -12.52
CA LYS A 1205 15.46 -42.97 -11.42
C LYS A 1205 14.53 -44.16 -11.64
N ALA A 1206 14.54 -44.76 -12.83
CA ALA A 1206 13.77 -45.97 -13.10
C ALA A 1206 14.45 -47.22 -12.49
N PHE A 1207 15.63 -47.05 -11.89
CA PHE A 1207 16.41 -48.06 -11.17
C PHE A 1207 16.62 -47.66 -9.71
#